data_AF-A0A858R3G6-F1
#
_entry.id   AF-A0A858R3G6-F1
#
_cell.length_a   1.000
_cell.length_b   1.000
_cell.length_c   1.000
_cell.angle_alpha   90.00
_cell.angle_beta   90.00
_cell.angle_gamma   90.00
#
_symmetry.space_group_name_H-M   'P 1'
#
loop_
_entity.id
_entity.type
_entity.pdbx_description
1 polymer ?
#
loop_
_entity_poly.entity_id
_entity_poly.type
_entity_poly.pdbx_seq_one_letter_code
_entity_poly.pdbx_strand_id
1 'polypeptide(L)'
;MEPVLAASYRGDAELDRLLRAEGVALTAAQVRDLIAGVNAAPDGEDADAWLALVGPRLGDGLAAQLRALRAATPRPDLPEVGDHAARLAALRAELHRRGLDGFVIPRADEHQGEYVPLRANRMAYVSGFTGSAGAVVVLRDRAAIFVDGRYTLQVRQEVDERLFEIRSLTDDFQGDWAAASMAAGQKLGFDPWLHTVGWVERMRNCLARVGAELLAVEGNPVDAVWHDQPPAPLGVVRAHPIQFTGKSGMEKRAEVAEELRKANTQAAVLTQPDSIAWLLNIRGADVPCTPLPLSFATIRDDGDVDWFVDRRKLAPALEEHLGNQVAIRAPEELGAALDALGAAKARVRVDPSTAAVWVFDRLHEAGAQVEREGDPCVMPKACKNPVEMEGARAAHRRDGVAVSRFLAWLDREAPRGGLDEIGAAEQLLALRREVQHFQGQSFETISGAGPNGAVVHYRASPKTNRKIELDSIFLLDSGGQYLDGTTDITRTMAVGTPSAEMRRHFTLVLKGHIALSTAVFPKGTTGSQLDVLAREPLWRAGLDYDHGTGHGVGSFLSVHEGPARIAKMPNTVPLLPGMILSNEPGYYKTGAYGIRIENLILVQPADPIPGGERPMLRFETLTLCPIDRRLVEPDLLTPAERDWLNAYHARVRAELSPGLDAETAAWLEQATAPV
;
A
#
# COMPACT_ATOMS: atom_id res chain seq x y z
N MET A 1 -0.93 -33.80 -5.64
CA MET A 1 -1.87 -34.03 -4.52
C MET A 1 -3.17 -34.52 -5.11
N GLU A 2 -3.60 -35.75 -4.80
CA GLU A 2 -4.98 -36.16 -5.10
C GLU A 2 -5.96 -35.15 -4.46
N PRO A 3 -7.09 -34.83 -5.12
CA PRO A 3 -8.09 -33.97 -4.51
C PRO A 3 -8.71 -34.75 -3.36
N VAL A 4 -8.33 -34.42 -2.12
CA VAL A 4 -9.11 -34.78 -0.94
C VAL A 4 -10.52 -34.28 -1.22
N LEU A 5 -11.47 -35.20 -1.39
CA LEU A 5 -12.90 -34.87 -1.49
C LEU A 5 -13.22 -33.87 -0.38
N ALA A 6 -13.51 -32.62 -0.75
CA ALA A 6 -13.79 -31.58 0.22
C ALA A 6 -14.96 -32.08 1.08
N ALA A 7 -14.69 -32.36 2.36
CA ALA A 7 -15.72 -32.83 3.27
C ALA A 7 -16.85 -31.79 3.26
N SER A 8 -18.09 -32.22 3.02
CA SER A 8 -19.23 -31.31 3.14
C SER A 8 -19.40 -30.86 4.59
N TYR A 9 -19.77 -29.60 4.79
CA TYR A 9 -20.11 -29.11 6.13
C TYR A 9 -21.31 -29.88 6.69
N ARG A 10 -21.19 -30.42 7.90
CA ARG A 10 -22.17 -31.34 8.53
C ARG A 10 -23.15 -30.66 9.48
N GLY A 11 -23.12 -29.32 9.56
CA GLY A 11 -24.03 -28.53 10.38
C GLY A 11 -23.48 -28.14 11.75
N ASP A 12 -24.09 -27.13 12.35
CA ASP A 12 -23.61 -26.44 13.56
C ASP A 12 -23.56 -27.37 14.77
N ALA A 13 -24.51 -28.30 14.90
CA ALA A 13 -24.54 -29.25 16.01
C ALA A 13 -23.32 -30.18 16.03
N GLU A 14 -22.86 -30.61 14.85
CA GLU A 14 -21.66 -31.43 14.71
C GLU A 14 -20.39 -30.59 14.94
N LEU A 15 -20.36 -29.36 14.42
CA LEU A 15 -19.26 -28.43 14.67
C LEU A 15 -19.10 -28.14 16.18
N ASP A 16 -20.20 -27.85 16.88
CA ASP A 16 -20.22 -27.64 18.32
C ASP A 16 -19.75 -28.87 19.11
N ARG A 17 -20.11 -30.08 18.65
CA ARG A 17 -19.64 -31.32 19.27
C ARG A 17 -18.12 -31.45 19.14
N LEU A 18 -17.56 -31.15 17.96
CA LEU A 18 -16.12 -31.19 17.70
C LEU A 18 -15.36 -30.11 18.47
N LEU A 19 -15.86 -28.86 18.47
CA LEU A 19 -15.29 -27.76 19.25
C LEU A 19 -15.18 -28.13 20.74
N ARG A 20 -16.26 -28.66 21.34
CA ARG A 20 -16.25 -29.13 22.73
C ARG A 20 -15.32 -30.31 22.97
N ALA A 21 -15.26 -31.27 22.04
CA ALA A 21 -14.39 -32.44 22.15
C ALA A 21 -12.90 -32.07 22.17
N GLU A 22 -12.53 -30.98 21.50
CA GLU A 22 -11.16 -30.46 21.43
C GLU A 22 -10.89 -29.32 22.42
N GLY A 23 -11.85 -29.00 23.31
CA GLY A 23 -11.69 -27.97 24.33
C GLY A 23 -11.65 -26.53 23.78
N VAL A 24 -12.15 -26.31 22.57
CA VAL A 24 -12.27 -24.98 21.97
C VAL A 24 -13.47 -24.25 22.59
N ALA A 25 -13.24 -23.04 23.10
CA ALA A 25 -14.25 -22.25 23.83
C ALA A 25 -15.32 -21.58 22.93
N LEU A 26 -15.11 -21.59 21.61
CA LEU A 26 -16.02 -20.98 20.64
C LEU A 26 -17.25 -21.88 20.39
N THR A 27 -18.38 -21.23 20.13
CA THR A 27 -19.59 -21.87 19.58
C THR A 27 -19.57 -21.84 18.05
N ALA A 28 -20.37 -22.68 17.40
CA ALA A 28 -20.54 -22.65 15.94
C ALA A 28 -20.97 -21.26 15.42
N ALA A 29 -21.82 -20.54 16.16
CA ALA A 29 -22.24 -19.18 15.81
C ALA A 29 -21.07 -18.19 15.84
N GLN A 30 -20.21 -18.24 16.86
CA GLN A 30 -19.00 -17.40 16.94
C GLN A 30 -17.99 -17.77 15.85
N VAL A 31 -17.87 -19.06 15.50
CA VAL A 31 -17.03 -19.51 14.40
C VAL A 31 -17.54 -18.98 13.05
N ARG A 32 -18.85 -18.94 12.83
CA ARG A 32 -19.43 -18.33 11.61
C ARG A 32 -19.11 -16.84 11.50
N ASP A 33 -19.26 -16.10 12.60
CA ASP A 33 -18.93 -14.67 12.65
C ASP A 33 -17.43 -14.44 12.40
N LEU A 34 -16.56 -15.26 13.02
CA LEU A 34 -15.13 -15.27 12.75
C LEU A 34 -14.83 -15.53 11.27
N ILE A 35 -15.43 -16.55 10.67
CA ILE A 35 -15.25 -16.91 9.26
C ILE A 35 -15.72 -15.77 8.34
N ALA A 36 -16.81 -15.08 8.68
CA ALA A 36 -17.27 -13.93 7.90
C ALA A 36 -16.21 -12.80 7.88
N GLY A 37 -15.60 -12.49 9.03
CA GLY A 37 -14.49 -11.55 9.12
C GLY A 37 -13.21 -12.04 8.44
N VAL A 38 -12.88 -13.33 8.53
CA VAL A 38 -11.75 -13.94 7.81
C VAL A 38 -11.95 -13.89 6.29
N ASN A 39 -13.18 -14.08 5.81
CA ASN A 39 -13.52 -13.97 4.40
C ASN A 39 -13.58 -12.52 3.90
N ALA A 40 -13.76 -11.54 4.80
CA ALA A 40 -13.65 -10.12 4.50
C ALA A 40 -12.19 -9.60 4.54
N ALA A 41 -11.28 -10.37 5.13
CA ALA A 41 -9.85 -10.14 5.04
C ALA A 41 -9.30 -10.73 3.71
N PRO A 42 -8.21 -10.17 3.16
CA PRO A 42 -7.49 -10.75 2.04
C PRO A 42 -7.03 -12.18 2.32
N ASP A 43 -6.98 -13.01 1.28
CA ASP A 43 -6.29 -14.29 1.38
C ASP A 43 -4.79 -14.08 1.42
N GLY A 44 -4.13 -14.73 2.38
CA GLY A 44 -2.68 -14.89 2.40
C GLY A 44 -2.24 -16.14 1.65
N GLU A 45 -0.92 -16.33 1.55
CA GLU A 45 -0.33 -17.51 0.88
C GLU A 45 -0.64 -18.83 1.63
N ASP A 46 -0.82 -18.79 2.95
CA ASP A 46 -1.34 -19.90 3.74
C ASP A 46 -2.85 -19.75 3.94
N ALA A 47 -3.63 -20.45 3.11
CA ALA A 47 -5.09 -20.44 3.17
C ALA A 47 -5.67 -20.98 4.49
N ASP A 48 -4.89 -21.70 5.29
CA ASP A 48 -5.31 -22.28 6.57
C ASP A 48 -4.77 -21.52 7.79
N ALA A 49 -4.01 -20.44 7.60
CA ALA A 49 -3.43 -19.64 8.67
C ALA A 49 -4.47 -19.21 9.73
N TRP A 50 -5.69 -18.91 9.30
CA TRP A 50 -6.81 -18.48 10.14
C TRP A 50 -7.30 -19.55 11.14
N LEU A 51 -7.03 -20.84 10.90
CA LEU A 51 -7.40 -21.91 11.83
C LEU A 51 -6.76 -21.69 13.21
N ALA A 52 -5.62 -21.01 13.26
CA ALA A 52 -4.96 -20.63 14.51
C ALA A 52 -5.82 -19.71 15.40
N LEU A 53 -6.79 -18.97 14.83
CA LEU A 53 -7.73 -18.13 15.57
C LEU A 53 -8.82 -18.95 16.28
N VAL A 54 -9.05 -20.19 15.83
CA VAL A 54 -9.99 -21.13 16.46
C VAL A 54 -9.30 -21.91 17.58
N GLY A 55 -8.06 -22.33 17.35
CA GLY A 55 -7.25 -22.99 18.38
C GLY A 55 -5.84 -23.35 17.90
N PRO A 56 -4.88 -23.54 18.82
CA PRO A 56 -3.47 -23.73 18.50
C PRO A 56 -3.15 -25.06 17.81
N ARG A 57 -3.95 -26.11 18.07
CA ARG A 57 -3.82 -27.44 17.47
C ARG A 57 -5.22 -28.03 17.32
N LEU A 58 -5.68 -28.14 16.09
CA LEU A 58 -7.00 -28.70 15.76
C LEU A 58 -6.82 -30.10 15.18
N GLY A 59 -7.66 -31.04 15.59
CA GLY A 59 -7.76 -32.35 14.98
C GLY A 59 -8.29 -32.26 13.54
N ASP A 60 -7.90 -33.23 12.71
CA ASP A 60 -8.26 -33.24 11.28
C ASP A 60 -9.77 -33.14 11.03
N GLY A 61 -10.57 -33.76 11.91
CA GLY A 61 -12.03 -33.74 11.83
C GLY A 61 -12.62 -32.33 12.01
N LEU A 62 -12.16 -31.59 13.03
CA LEU A 62 -12.59 -30.21 13.26
C LEU A 62 -12.06 -29.29 12.16
N ALA A 63 -10.77 -29.40 11.81
CA ALA A 63 -10.17 -28.60 10.75
C ALA A 63 -10.89 -28.80 9.40
N ALA A 64 -11.29 -30.03 9.06
CA ALA A 64 -12.06 -30.29 7.85
C ALA A 64 -13.46 -29.62 7.88
N GLN A 65 -14.15 -29.64 9.02
CA GLN A 65 -15.45 -28.97 9.15
C GLN A 65 -15.34 -27.44 9.10
N LEU A 66 -14.27 -26.88 9.65
CA LEU A 66 -13.97 -25.44 9.59
C LEU A 66 -13.68 -24.98 8.16
N ARG A 67 -12.85 -25.72 7.41
CA ARG A 67 -12.59 -25.44 5.99
C ARG A 67 -13.86 -25.55 5.16
N ALA A 68 -14.67 -26.58 5.39
CA ALA A 68 -15.94 -26.77 4.70
C ALA A 68 -16.91 -25.62 4.96
N LEU A 69 -16.99 -25.15 6.21
CA LEU A 69 -17.81 -24.00 6.58
C LEU A 69 -17.31 -22.71 5.92
N ARG A 70 -16.00 -22.46 5.92
CA ARG A 70 -15.41 -21.29 5.24
C ARG A 70 -15.71 -21.29 3.74
N ALA A 71 -15.54 -22.44 3.09
CA ALA A 71 -15.83 -22.60 1.66
C ALA A 71 -17.32 -22.42 1.31
N ALA A 72 -18.23 -22.80 2.22
CA ALA A 72 -19.66 -22.62 2.05
C ALA A 72 -20.16 -21.21 2.42
N THR A 73 -19.34 -20.40 3.08
CA THR A 73 -19.68 -19.04 3.49
C THR A 73 -19.31 -18.08 2.35
N PRO A 74 -20.27 -17.30 1.80
CA PRO A 74 -19.98 -16.35 0.73
C PRO A 74 -18.86 -15.38 1.11
N ARG A 75 -17.99 -15.07 0.15
CA ARG A 75 -16.98 -14.01 0.31
C ARG A 75 -17.58 -12.69 -0.19
N PRO A 76 -17.38 -11.59 0.54
CA PRO A 76 -17.72 -10.26 0.04
C PRO A 76 -16.76 -9.88 -1.10
N ASP A 77 -17.30 -9.17 -2.10
CA ASP A 77 -16.54 -8.60 -3.21
C ASP A 77 -16.52 -7.07 -3.14
N LEU A 78 -15.66 -6.44 -3.96
CA LEU A 78 -15.69 -4.99 -4.14
C LEU A 78 -17.05 -4.55 -4.71
N PRO A 79 -17.59 -3.40 -4.28
CA PRO A 79 -18.91 -2.94 -4.72
C PRO A 79 -18.89 -2.29 -6.12
N GLU A 80 -18.15 -2.91 -7.06
CA GLU A 80 -17.92 -2.45 -8.44
C GLU A 80 -19.15 -2.57 -9.35
N VAL A 81 -20.09 -3.45 -9.03
CA VAL A 81 -21.33 -3.66 -9.79
C VAL A 81 -22.52 -3.27 -8.93
N GLY A 82 -23.48 -2.55 -9.52
CA GLY A 82 -24.76 -2.27 -8.90
C GLY A 82 -25.50 -1.10 -9.55
N ASP A 83 -26.72 -0.87 -9.09
CA ASP A 83 -27.49 0.32 -9.46
C ASP A 83 -26.99 1.54 -8.67
N HIS A 84 -25.91 2.16 -9.18
CA HIS A 84 -25.31 3.34 -8.55
C HIS A 84 -26.27 4.54 -8.50
N ALA A 85 -27.24 4.62 -9.42
CA ALA A 85 -28.28 5.64 -9.35
C ALA A 85 -29.20 5.43 -8.14
N ALA A 86 -29.62 4.18 -7.88
CA ALA A 86 -30.40 3.83 -6.70
C ALA A 86 -29.62 4.04 -5.40
N ARG A 87 -28.33 3.65 -5.36
CA ARG A 87 -27.45 3.89 -4.19
C ARG A 87 -27.29 5.38 -3.89
N LEU A 88 -27.05 6.19 -4.92
CA LEU A 88 -26.96 7.66 -4.80
C LEU A 88 -28.29 8.27 -4.32
N ALA A 89 -29.42 7.80 -4.83
CA ALA A 89 -30.74 8.25 -4.39
C ALA A 89 -31.03 7.89 -2.92
N ALA A 90 -30.69 6.66 -2.50
CA ALA A 90 -30.80 6.22 -1.11
C ALA A 90 -29.93 7.07 -0.17
N LEU A 91 -28.67 7.34 -0.56
CA LEU A 91 -27.79 8.22 0.21
C LEU A 91 -28.41 9.62 0.36
N ARG A 92 -28.91 10.24 -0.73
CA ARG A 92 -29.56 11.56 -0.65
C ARG A 92 -30.77 11.58 0.28
N ALA A 93 -31.58 10.52 0.26
CA ALA A 93 -32.72 10.38 1.17
C ALA A 93 -32.26 10.30 2.63
N GLU A 94 -31.19 9.56 2.91
CA GLU A 94 -30.59 9.45 4.24
C GLU A 94 -29.98 10.78 4.72
N LEU A 95 -29.29 11.51 3.84
CA LEU A 95 -28.77 12.85 4.14
C LEU A 95 -29.90 13.81 4.49
N HIS A 96 -30.99 13.80 3.72
CA HIS A 96 -32.17 14.62 4.01
C HIS A 96 -32.80 14.26 5.37
N ARG A 97 -32.92 12.97 5.69
CA ARG A 97 -33.42 12.49 6.99
C ARG A 97 -32.58 13.00 8.16
N ARG A 98 -31.26 13.15 7.96
CA ARG A 98 -30.31 13.71 8.94
C ARG A 98 -30.25 15.24 8.96
N GLY A 99 -31.01 15.93 8.11
CA GLY A 99 -30.98 17.38 8.01
C GLY A 99 -29.70 17.93 7.36
N LEU A 100 -29.07 17.15 6.48
CA LEU A 100 -27.87 17.51 5.72
C LEU A 100 -28.23 17.89 4.27
N ASP A 101 -27.45 18.81 3.70
CA ASP A 101 -27.53 19.26 2.31
C ASP A 101 -26.56 18.52 1.39
N GLY A 102 -25.54 17.90 1.98
CA GLY A 102 -24.59 17.08 1.26
C GLY A 102 -23.65 16.33 2.19
N PHE A 103 -22.77 15.54 1.61
CA PHE A 103 -21.79 14.73 2.32
C PHE A 103 -20.52 14.52 1.49
N VAL A 104 -19.38 14.44 2.17
CA VAL A 104 -18.09 14.12 1.55
C VAL A 104 -17.67 12.69 1.90
N ILE A 105 -17.23 11.96 0.89
CA ILE A 105 -16.81 10.56 0.98
C ILE A 105 -15.38 10.47 0.43
N PRO A 106 -14.34 10.41 1.28
CA PRO A 106 -12.97 10.22 0.82
C PRO A 106 -12.72 8.75 0.45
N ARG A 107 -11.65 8.49 -0.31
CA ARG A 107 -11.11 7.14 -0.49
C ARG A 107 -10.18 6.77 0.68
N ALA A 108 -10.70 6.76 1.91
CA ALA A 108 -9.94 6.48 3.13
C ALA A 108 -10.76 5.64 4.13
N ASP A 109 -10.05 4.98 5.05
CA ASP A 109 -10.59 4.41 6.28
C ASP A 109 -10.12 5.23 7.49
N GLU A 110 -10.41 4.73 8.70
CA GLU A 110 -10.08 5.38 9.97
C GLU A 110 -8.56 5.46 10.25
N HIS A 111 -7.77 4.76 9.44
CA HIS A 111 -6.31 4.70 9.51
C HIS A 111 -5.65 5.53 8.41
N GLN A 112 -6.43 6.18 7.53
CA GLN A 112 -5.90 6.98 6.41
C GLN A 112 -4.92 6.18 5.52
N GLY A 113 -5.12 4.85 5.43
CA GLY A 113 -4.28 3.96 4.64
C GLY A 113 -4.53 4.11 3.14
N GLU A 114 -3.54 3.75 2.33
CA GLU A 114 -3.68 3.71 0.86
C GLU A 114 -4.69 2.65 0.41
N TYR A 115 -4.49 1.42 0.88
CA TYR A 115 -5.41 0.31 0.71
C TYR A 115 -6.37 0.29 1.90
N VAL A 116 -7.66 0.11 1.61
CA VAL A 116 -8.71 0.03 2.64
C VAL A 116 -9.41 -1.31 2.55
N PRO A 117 -9.88 -1.86 3.69
CA PRO A 117 -10.63 -3.11 3.69
C PRO A 117 -11.96 -2.96 2.92
N LEU A 118 -12.54 -4.09 2.48
CA LEU A 118 -13.76 -4.11 1.66
C LEU A 118 -14.89 -3.23 2.23
N ARG A 119 -15.13 -3.29 3.54
CA ARG A 119 -16.16 -2.49 4.23
C ARG A 119 -15.97 -0.97 4.12
N ALA A 120 -14.73 -0.51 3.94
CA ALA A 120 -14.37 0.90 3.88
C ALA A 120 -14.37 1.43 2.43
N ASN A 121 -14.68 0.62 1.42
CA ASN A 121 -14.80 1.03 0.01
C ASN A 121 -16.11 1.80 -0.28
N ARG A 122 -16.44 2.78 0.58
CA ARG A 122 -17.66 3.62 0.51
C ARG A 122 -17.72 4.43 -0.79
N MET A 123 -16.58 4.94 -1.26
CA MET A 123 -16.50 5.65 -2.55
C MET A 123 -16.91 4.75 -3.71
N ALA A 124 -16.38 3.53 -3.77
CA ALA A 124 -16.73 2.55 -4.80
C ALA A 124 -18.20 2.14 -4.70
N TYR A 125 -18.72 1.94 -3.48
CA TYR A 125 -20.13 1.62 -3.28
C TYR A 125 -21.05 2.67 -3.92
N VAL A 126 -20.79 3.95 -3.67
CA VAL A 126 -21.62 5.05 -4.17
C VAL A 126 -21.40 5.32 -5.66
N SER A 127 -20.17 5.29 -6.15
CA SER A 127 -19.83 5.79 -7.50
C SER A 127 -19.50 4.72 -8.54
N GLY A 128 -19.16 3.50 -8.12
CA GLY A 128 -18.59 2.46 -8.97
C GLY A 128 -17.08 2.57 -9.18
N PHE A 129 -16.46 3.70 -8.83
CA PHE A 129 -15.03 3.92 -9.05
C PHE A 129 -14.16 3.15 -8.05
N THR A 130 -13.20 2.37 -8.56
CA THR A 130 -12.37 1.44 -7.77
C THR A 130 -10.92 1.89 -7.58
N GLY A 131 -10.52 3.04 -8.12
CA GLY A 131 -9.16 3.57 -7.97
C GLY A 131 -8.77 3.83 -6.50
N SER A 132 -7.46 3.75 -6.21
CA SER A 132 -6.96 3.86 -4.82
C SER A 132 -6.88 5.30 -4.30
N ALA A 133 -7.12 6.31 -5.13
CA ALA A 133 -7.15 7.71 -4.73
C ALA A 133 -8.34 8.45 -5.32
N GLY A 134 -9.08 9.13 -4.45
CA GLY A 134 -10.18 9.98 -4.87
C GLY A 134 -11.04 10.48 -3.72
N ALA A 135 -12.04 11.26 -4.06
CA ALA A 135 -13.11 11.66 -3.16
C ALA A 135 -14.40 11.89 -3.94
N VAL A 136 -15.54 11.68 -3.29
CA VAL A 136 -16.86 12.00 -3.82
C VAL A 136 -17.51 13.07 -2.94
N VAL A 137 -18.14 14.05 -3.57
CA VAL A 137 -19.04 15.00 -2.89
C VAL A 137 -20.43 14.80 -3.44
N VAL A 138 -21.40 14.50 -2.56
CA VAL A 138 -22.81 14.34 -2.91
C VAL A 138 -23.58 15.50 -2.30
N LEU A 139 -24.28 16.26 -3.14
CA LEU A 139 -25.26 17.27 -2.73
C LEU A 139 -26.68 16.78 -3.05
N ARG A 140 -27.69 17.58 -2.68
CA ARG A 140 -29.13 17.27 -2.89
C ARG A 140 -29.47 16.86 -4.32
N ASP A 141 -28.92 17.54 -5.32
CA ASP A 141 -29.29 17.42 -6.74
C ASP A 141 -28.11 17.09 -7.67
N ARG A 142 -26.87 17.34 -7.24
CA ARG A 142 -25.65 17.04 -8.00
C ARG A 142 -24.61 16.25 -7.19
N ALA A 143 -23.63 15.66 -7.87
CA ALA A 143 -22.50 15.00 -7.26
C ALA A 143 -21.25 15.15 -8.14
N ALA A 144 -20.07 15.06 -7.53
CA ALA A 144 -18.80 15.08 -8.23
C ALA A 144 -17.85 14.03 -7.65
N ILE A 145 -16.99 13.48 -8.51
CA ILE A 145 -15.88 12.62 -8.16
C ILE A 145 -14.56 13.28 -8.56
N PHE A 146 -13.59 13.24 -7.64
CA PHE A 146 -12.28 13.85 -7.79
C PHE A 146 -11.23 12.74 -7.85
N VAL A 147 -10.43 12.68 -8.91
CA VAL A 147 -9.37 11.67 -9.08
C VAL A 147 -8.07 12.31 -9.53
N ASP A 148 -6.93 11.69 -9.23
CA ASP A 148 -5.62 12.18 -9.70
C ASP A 148 -5.27 11.68 -11.11
N GLY A 149 -4.13 12.14 -11.64
CA GLY A 149 -3.66 11.85 -13.00
C GLY A 149 -3.62 10.37 -13.36
N ARG A 150 -3.35 9.48 -12.38
CA ARG A 150 -3.25 8.02 -12.57
C ARG A 150 -4.58 7.39 -13.01
N TYR A 151 -5.69 8.04 -12.66
CA TYR A 151 -7.03 7.48 -12.75
C TYR A 151 -7.96 8.18 -13.75
N THR A 152 -7.44 9.14 -14.52
CA THR A 152 -8.22 9.93 -15.48
C THR A 152 -8.91 9.06 -16.55
N LEU A 153 -8.27 7.99 -17.01
CA LEU A 153 -8.88 7.05 -17.96
C LEU A 153 -9.86 6.09 -17.28
N GLN A 154 -9.49 5.56 -16.12
CA GLN A 154 -10.30 4.59 -15.37
C GLN A 154 -11.64 5.18 -14.91
N VAL A 155 -11.64 6.40 -14.36
CA VAL A 155 -12.87 7.02 -13.86
C VAL A 155 -13.95 7.17 -14.94
N ARG A 156 -13.57 7.40 -16.20
CA ARG A 156 -14.48 7.52 -17.34
C ARG A 156 -15.03 6.18 -17.83
N GLN A 157 -14.37 5.08 -17.46
CA GLN A 157 -14.82 3.73 -17.78
C GLN A 157 -15.76 3.18 -16.70
N GLU A 158 -15.54 3.59 -15.44
CA GLU A 158 -16.27 3.03 -14.29
C GLU A 158 -17.44 3.89 -13.80
N VAL A 159 -17.40 5.21 -14.01
CA VAL A 159 -18.39 6.14 -13.46
C VAL A 159 -19.36 6.65 -14.52
N ASP A 160 -20.65 6.66 -14.19
CA ASP A 160 -21.68 7.28 -15.03
C ASP A 160 -21.63 8.81 -14.92
N GLU A 161 -21.16 9.48 -15.98
CA GLU A 161 -21.07 10.95 -16.07
C GLU A 161 -22.42 11.67 -15.97
N ARG A 162 -23.55 10.96 -16.09
CA ARG A 162 -24.88 11.52 -15.83
C ARG A 162 -25.16 11.70 -14.33
N LEU A 163 -24.47 10.93 -13.49
CA LEU A 163 -24.62 10.95 -12.03
C LEU A 163 -23.54 11.81 -11.35
N PHE A 164 -22.31 11.82 -11.89
CA PHE A 164 -21.16 12.48 -11.30
C PHE A 164 -20.40 13.37 -12.30
N GLU A 165 -20.07 14.58 -11.87
CA GLU A 165 -19.07 15.42 -12.55
C GLU A 165 -17.65 14.91 -12.22
N ILE A 166 -16.81 14.68 -13.23
CA ILE A 166 -15.43 14.22 -13.04
C ILE A 166 -14.50 15.44 -12.91
N ARG A 167 -13.75 15.50 -11.81
CA ARG A 167 -12.84 16.60 -11.43
C ARG A 167 -11.42 16.12 -11.16
N SER A 168 -10.47 17.05 -11.20
CA SER A 168 -9.06 16.79 -10.88
C SER A 168 -8.84 16.87 -9.37
N LEU A 169 -8.33 15.83 -8.73
CA LEU A 169 -7.99 15.84 -7.30
C LEU A 169 -6.80 16.76 -6.98
N THR A 170 -5.94 17.00 -7.97
CA THR A 170 -4.74 17.84 -7.82
C THR A 170 -5.05 19.32 -8.06
N ASP A 171 -5.92 19.61 -9.03
CA ASP A 171 -6.18 20.99 -9.46
C ASP A 171 -7.45 21.56 -8.82
N ASP A 172 -8.43 20.71 -8.47
CA ASP A 172 -9.68 21.10 -7.84
C ASP A 172 -9.74 20.64 -6.39
N PHE A 173 -10.13 21.54 -5.48
CA PHE A 173 -10.46 21.16 -4.12
C PHE A 173 -11.96 20.96 -3.95
N GLN A 174 -12.34 19.90 -3.25
CA GLN A 174 -13.73 19.49 -3.03
C GLN A 174 -14.55 20.61 -2.39
N GLY A 175 -13.93 21.36 -1.46
CA GLY A 175 -14.60 22.46 -0.77
C GLY A 175 -14.90 23.65 -1.66
N ASP A 176 -14.07 23.94 -2.66
CA ASP A 176 -14.33 25.02 -3.61
C ASP A 176 -15.50 24.64 -4.54
N TRP A 177 -15.56 23.39 -5.01
CA TRP A 177 -16.69 22.88 -5.79
C TRP A 177 -18.01 22.86 -4.99
N ALA A 178 -17.95 22.41 -3.73
CA ALA A 178 -19.11 22.41 -2.84
C ALA A 178 -19.61 23.84 -2.58
N ALA A 179 -18.70 24.76 -2.22
CA ALA A 179 -19.04 26.16 -1.97
C ALA A 179 -19.68 26.84 -3.19
N ALA A 180 -19.25 26.49 -4.41
CA ALA A 180 -19.84 27.04 -5.65
C ALA A 180 -21.31 26.63 -5.87
N SER A 181 -21.79 25.59 -5.18
CA SER A 181 -23.15 25.05 -5.34
C SER A 181 -24.02 25.19 -4.09
N MET A 182 -23.45 25.65 -2.97
CA MET A 182 -24.13 25.77 -1.69
C MET A 182 -24.46 27.23 -1.35
N ALA A 183 -25.46 27.41 -0.48
CA ALA A 183 -25.96 28.69 0.00
C ALA A 183 -25.89 28.79 1.54
N ALA A 184 -26.10 30.00 2.04
CA ALA A 184 -26.05 30.28 3.47
C ALA A 184 -27.01 29.40 4.28
N GLY A 185 -26.53 28.83 5.39
CA GLY A 185 -27.26 27.94 6.29
C GLY A 185 -27.37 26.48 5.82
N GLN A 186 -26.86 26.14 4.63
CA GLN A 186 -26.79 24.74 4.19
C GLN A 186 -25.65 23.99 4.89
N LYS A 187 -25.85 22.69 5.10
CA LYS A 187 -25.00 21.84 5.94
C LYS A 187 -24.34 20.73 5.12
N LEU A 188 -23.01 20.79 4.98
CA LEU A 188 -22.23 19.71 4.40
C LEU A 188 -21.76 18.79 5.54
N GLY A 189 -22.17 17.53 5.50
CA GLY A 189 -21.71 16.53 6.46
C GLY A 189 -20.34 15.94 6.10
N PHE A 190 -19.59 15.50 7.09
CA PHE A 190 -18.42 14.64 6.92
C PHE A 190 -18.29 13.67 8.09
N ASP A 191 -17.69 12.51 7.86
CA ASP A 191 -17.37 11.55 8.92
C ASP A 191 -16.04 11.94 9.59
N PRO A 192 -16.03 12.28 10.89
CA PRO A 192 -14.82 12.76 11.57
C PRO A 192 -13.72 11.70 11.68
N TRP A 193 -14.02 10.42 11.42
CA TRP A 193 -13.03 9.35 11.36
C TRP A 193 -12.24 9.28 10.05
N LEU A 194 -12.73 9.91 8.98
CA LEU A 194 -12.18 9.71 7.63
C LEU A 194 -11.41 10.93 7.09
N HIS A 195 -11.27 11.98 7.91
CA HIS A 195 -10.67 13.25 7.49
C HIS A 195 -9.67 13.77 8.50
N THR A 196 -8.56 14.32 8.00
CA THR A 196 -7.51 14.94 8.81
C THR A 196 -7.88 16.37 9.21
N VAL A 197 -7.24 16.88 10.26
CA VAL A 197 -7.47 18.25 10.77
C VAL A 197 -7.25 19.30 9.68
N GLY A 198 -6.16 19.20 8.93
CA GLY A 198 -5.84 20.16 7.87
C GLY A 198 -6.89 20.18 6.75
N TRP A 199 -7.45 19.01 6.41
CA TRP A 199 -8.55 18.93 5.44
C TRP A 199 -9.81 19.61 5.98
N VAL A 200 -10.19 19.36 7.23
CA VAL A 200 -11.38 19.92 7.88
C VAL A 200 -11.27 21.45 7.98
N GLU A 201 -10.12 21.97 8.41
CA GLU A 201 -9.86 23.41 8.48
C GLU A 201 -9.99 24.08 7.09
N ARG A 202 -9.41 23.47 6.04
CA ARG A 202 -9.54 23.97 4.67
C ARG A 202 -10.98 23.95 4.17
N MET A 203 -11.70 22.86 4.41
CA MET A 203 -13.11 22.70 4.03
C MET A 203 -14.01 23.74 4.72
N ARG A 204 -13.85 23.93 6.04
CA ARG A 204 -14.56 24.98 6.81
C ARG A 204 -14.33 26.37 6.21
N ASN A 205 -13.08 26.70 5.87
CA ASN A 205 -12.74 27.98 5.27
C ASN A 205 -13.39 28.20 3.90
N CYS A 206 -13.52 27.16 3.07
CA CYS A 206 -14.22 27.26 1.79
C CYS A 206 -15.72 27.52 1.98
N LEU A 207 -16.40 26.74 2.84
CA LEU A 207 -17.84 26.84 3.05
C LEU A 207 -18.26 28.15 3.76
N ALA A 208 -17.44 28.64 4.68
CA ALA A 208 -17.70 29.90 5.39
C ALA A 208 -17.83 31.10 4.44
N ARG A 209 -17.16 31.09 3.27
CA ARG A 209 -17.24 32.16 2.25
C ARG A 209 -18.64 32.34 1.68
N VAL A 210 -19.47 31.29 1.72
CA VAL A 210 -20.85 31.28 1.22
C VAL A 210 -21.88 31.15 2.35
N GLY A 211 -21.43 31.22 3.61
CA GLY A 211 -22.28 31.06 4.80
C GLY A 211 -22.79 29.63 5.01
N ALA A 212 -22.20 28.62 4.37
CA ALA A 212 -22.52 27.21 4.59
C ALA A 212 -21.72 26.64 5.76
N GLU A 213 -22.19 25.55 6.34
CA GLU A 213 -21.63 24.92 7.54
C GLU A 213 -21.04 23.53 7.21
N LEU A 214 -19.89 23.22 7.81
CA LEU A 214 -19.34 21.86 7.81
C LEU A 214 -19.70 21.18 9.13
N LEU A 215 -20.41 20.04 9.08
CA LEU A 215 -20.87 19.31 10.25
C LEU A 215 -20.23 17.92 10.35
N ALA A 216 -19.59 17.63 11.48
CA ALA A 216 -19.19 16.28 11.83
C ALA A 216 -20.46 15.47 12.14
N VAL A 217 -20.59 14.27 11.56
CA VAL A 217 -21.77 13.42 11.74
C VAL A 217 -21.47 12.24 12.66
N GLU A 218 -22.47 11.82 13.42
CA GLU A 218 -22.43 10.56 14.17
C GLU A 218 -22.85 9.41 13.26
N GLY A 219 -21.94 8.45 13.05
CA GLY A 219 -22.11 7.31 12.15
C GLY A 219 -22.15 7.70 10.67
N ASN A 220 -21.51 6.89 9.82
CA ASN A 220 -21.40 7.21 8.39
C ASN A 220 -22.77 7.07 7.66
N PRO A 221 -23.24 8.09 6.92
CA PRO A 221 -24.48 8.01 6.15
C PRO A 221 -24.45 6.96 5.03
N VAL A 222 -23.28 6.63 4.48
CA VAL A 222 -23.14 5.57 3.47
C VAL A 222 -23.40 4.20 4.11
N ASP A 223 -22.86 3.96 5.30
CA ASP A 223 -23.05 2.69 6.02
C ASP A 223 -24.53 2.44 6.35
N ALA A 224 -25.30 3.51 6.63
CA ALA A 224 -26.73 3.41 6.91
C ALA A 224 -27.58 2.95 5.72
N VAL A 225 -27.09 3.13 4.49
CA VAL A 225 -27.78 2.69 3.25
C VAL A 225 -27.12 1.46 2.60
N TRP A 226 -25.94 1.05 3.09
CA TRP A 226 -25.21 -0.11 2.60
C TRP A 226 -25.64 -1.39 3.33
N HIS A 227 -26.79 -1.94 2.93
CA HIS A 227 -27.43 -3.08 3.62
C HIS A 227 -26.62 -4.39 3.61
N ASP A 228 -25.77 -4.58 2.60
CA ASP A 228 -24.89 -5.75 2.43
C ASP A 228 -23.41 -5.38 2.68
N GLN A 229 -23.14 -4.41 3.56
CA GLN A 229 -21.79 -4.00 3.89
C GLN A 229 -20.96 -5.19 4.43
N PRO A 230 -19.75 -5.42 3.89
CA PRO A 230 -18.86 -6.45 4.41
C PRO A 230 -18.52 -6.24 5.91
N PRO A 231 -18.31 -7.32 6.68
CA PRO A 231 -17.87 -7.19 8.07
C PRO A 231 -16.43 -6.65 8.16
N ALA A 232 -16.00 -6.28 9.37
CA ALA A 232 -14.60 -5.96 9.63
C ALA A 232 -13.69 -7.15 9.34
N PRO A 233 -12.52 -6.94 8.70
CA PRO A 233 -11.58 -8.02 8.44
C PRO A 233 -11.05 -8.58 9.77
N LEU A 234 -10.92 -9.91 9.83
CA LEU A 234 -10.30 -10.65 10.93
C LEU A 234 -9.09 -11.42 10.42
N GLY A 235 -8.11 -10.69 9.87
CA GLY A 235 -6.83 -11.25 9.45
C GLY A 235 -5.97 -11.65 10.64
N VAL A 236 -5.22 -12.76 10.51
CA VAL A 236 -4.39 -13.28 11.60
C VAL A 236 -3.24 -12.35 11.90
N VAL A 237 -3.05 -12.01 13.18
CA VAL A 237 -1.90 -11.26 13.67
C VAL A 237 -0.88 -12.21 14.28
N ARG A 238 0.38 -12.08 13.85
CA ARG A 238 1.50 -12.93 14.27
C ARG A 238 2.68 -12.07 14.73
N ALA A 239 3.50 -12.64 15.59
CA ALA A 239 4.79 -12.06 15.95
C ALA A 239 5.73 -12.04 14.73
N HIS A 240 6.51 -10.98 14.60
CA HIS A 240 7.59 -10.85 13.63
C HIS A 240 8.93 -11.10 14.33
N PRO A 241 9.60 -12.24 14.07
CA PRO A 241 10.79 -12.65 14.82
C PRO A 241 11.95 -11.66 14.76
N ILE A 242 12.70 -11.57 15.87
CA ILE A 242 13.81 -10.61 16.02
C ILE A 242 14.93 -10.78 14.98
N GLN A 243 15.11 -11.99 14.45
CA GLN A 243 16.08 -12.27 13.38
C GLN A 243 15.80 -11.48 12.09
N PHE A 244 14.58 -10.99 11.89
CA PHE A 244 14.19 -10.16 10.75
C PHE A 244 14.08 -8.67 11.09
N THR A 245 13.85 -8.33 12.36
CA THR A 245 13.64 -6.95 12.80
C THR A 245 14.88 -6.28 13.36
N GLY A 246 15.88 -7.04 13.85
CA GLY A 246 17.12 -6.55 14.43
C GLY A 246 17.00 -5.81 15.77
N LYS A 247 15.79 -5.41 16.17
CA LYS A 247 15.46 -4.79 17.45
C LYS A 247 14.18 -5.37 18.00
N SER A 248 14.14 -5.66 19.29
CA SER A 248 12.92 -6.07 19.98
C SER A 248 11.88 -4.95 20.04
N GLY A 249 10.60 -5.29 20.21
CA GLY A 249 9.56 -4.28 20.42
C GLY A 249 9.78 -3.47 21.70
N MET A 250 10.38 -4.09 22.73
CA MET A 250 10.75 -3.41 23.98
C MET A 250 11.79 -2.31 23.73
N GLU A 251 12.85 -2.58 22.96
CA GLU A 251 13.87 -1.57 22.62
C GLU A 251 13.27 -0.42 21.81
N LYS A 252 12.41 -0.72 20.83
CA LYS A 252 11.72 0.29 20.02
C LYS A 252 10.83 1.21 20.87
N ARG A 253 10.04 0.63 21.80
CA ARG A 253 9.21 1.42 22.73
C ARG A 253 10.06 2.28 23.66
N ALA A 254 11.19 1.77 24.15
CA ALA A 254 12.10 2.55 24.99
C ALA A 254 12.71 3.75 24.24
N GLU A 255 13.06 3.59 22.96
CA GLU A 255 13.54 4.68 22.09
C GLU A 255 12.46 5.74 21.86
N VAL A 256 11.23 5.32 21.54
CA VAL A 256 10.09 6.23 21.37
C VAL A 256 9.77 6.97 22.68
N ALA A 257 9.74 6.27 23.80
CA ALA A 257 9.51 6.87 25.12
C ALA A 257 10.56 7.94 25.46
N GLU A 258 11.82 7.69 25.15
CA GLU A 258 12.89 8.68 25.33
C GLU A 258 12.72 9.91 24.42
N GLU A 259 12.25 9.73 23.19
CA GLU A 259 11.89 10.85 22.31
C GLU A 259 10.76 11.70 22.90
N LEU A 260 9.69 11.05 23.41
CA LEU A 260 8.57 11.73 24.04
C LEU A 260 9.01 12.54 25.27
N ARG A 261 9.86 11.98 26.14
CA ARG A 261 10.42 12.70 27.28
C ARG A 261 11.23 13.93 26.86
N LYS A 262 12.06 13.82 25.82
CA LYS A 262 12.83 14.95 25.28
C LYS A 262 11.94 16.06 24.71
N ALA A 263 10.80 15.68 24.13
CA ALA A 263 9.79 16.61 23.63
C ALA A 263 8.85 17.15 24.73
N ASN A 264 9.02 16.73 25.99
CA ASN A 264 8.14 17.05 27.11
C ASN A 264 6.67 16.63 26.88
N THR A 265 6.49 15.52 26.16
CA THR A 265 5.20 14.91 25.81
C THR A 265 5.04 13.62 26.63
N GLN A 266 3.86 13.41 27.22
CA GLN A 266 3.60 12.28 28.13
C GLN A 266 3.02 11.06 27.40
N ALA A 267 2.40 11.26 26.24
CA ALA A 267 1.90 10.17 25.41
C ALA A 267 1.85 10.55 23.93
N ALA A 268 1.86 9.56 23.04
CA ALA A 268 1.49 9.72 21.64
C ALA A 268 0.34 8.78 21.26
N VAL A 269 -0.56 9.26 20.39
CA VAL A 269 -1.59 8.41 19.77
C VAL A 269 -1.09 7.96 18.40
N LEU A 270 -1.04 6.64 18.20
CA LEU A 270 -0.65 6.01 16.95
C LEU A 270 -1.91 5.57 16.21
N THR A 271 -2.17 6.17 15.06
CA THR A 271 -3.30 5.83 14.18
C THR A 271 -2.90 4.98 12.98
N GLN A 272 -1.60 4.91 12.69
CA GLN A 272 -1.04 4.19 11.56
C GLN A 272 -0.72 2.74 11.92
N PRO A 273 -1.38 1.74 11.28
CA PRO A 273 -1.17 0.33 11.57
C PRO A 273 0.26 -0.18 11.31
N ASP A 274 0.99 0.43 10.37
CA ASP A 274 2.38 0.09 10.07
C ASP A 274 3.36 0.56 11.17
N SER A 275 3.14 1.74 11.76
CA SER A 275 3.84 2.19 12.97
C SER A 275 3.62 1.21 14.13
N ILE A 276 2.37 0.78 14.35
CA ILE A 276 2.02 -0.16 15.43
C ILE A 276 2.66 -1.54 15.17
N ALA A 277 2.56 -2.04 13.93
CA ALA A 277 3.19 -3.29 13.50
C ALA A 277 4.70 -3.28 13.70
N TRP A 278 5.37 -2.18 13.35
CA TRP A 278 6.80 -2.01 13.56
C TRP A 278 7.17 -1.93 15.04
N LEU A 279 6.44 -1.13 15.83
CA LEU A 279 6.72 -0.88 17.24
C LEU A 279 6.60 -2.16 18.08
N LEU A 280 5.60 -2.99 17.77
CA LEU A 280 5.31 -4.22 18.51
C LEU A 280 5.96 -5.47 17.91
N ASN A 281 6.68 -5.35 16.78
CA ASN A 281 7.18 -6.49 16.00
C ASN A 281 6.06 -7.51 15.73
N ILE A 282 4.98 -7.06 15.11
CA ILE A 282 3.85 -7.91 14.70
C ILE A 282 3.52 -7.66 13.24
N ARG A 283 2.81 -8.60 12.61
CA ARG A 283 2.24 -8.46 11.26
C ARG A 283 0.83 -8.98 11.24
N GLY A 284 -0.02 -8.34 10.45
CA GLY A 284 -1.41 -8.72 10.27
C GLY A 284 -1.72 -9.09 8.82
N ALA A 285 -3.00 -9.34 8.56
CA ALA A 285 -3.51 -9.71 7.24
C ALA A 285 -4.86 -9.03 6.96
N ASP A 286 -5.11 -7.84 7.52
CA ASP A 286 -6.39 -7.15 7.34
C ASP A 286 -6.46 -6.35 6.04
N VAL A 287 -5.30 -5.99 5.47
CA VAL A 287 -5.17 -5.09 4.32
C VAL A 287 -4.56 -5.85 3.14
N PRO A 288 -5.14 -5.74 1.91
CA PRO A 288 -4.58 -6.40 0.75
C PRO A 288 -3.10 -6.05 0.53
N CYS A 289 -2.28 -7.07 0.26
CA CYS A 289 -0.86 -6.95 -0.08
C CYS A 289 0.05 -6.29 0.99
N THR A 290 -0.52 -5.85 2.11
CA THR A 290 0.17 -5.02 3.10
C THR A 290 -0.04 -5.69 4.47
N PRO A 291 1.01 -6.22 5.12
CA PRO A 291 0.88 -7.14 6.25
C PRO A 291 0.58 -6.42 7.58
N LEU A 292 -0.55 -5.69 7.62
CA LEU A 292 -0.92 -4.79 8.71
C LEU A 292 -2.11 -5.32 9.52
N PRO A 293 -2.05 -5.19 10.86
CA PRO A 293 -3.22 -5.34 11.72
C PRO A 293 -3.92 -3.98 11.88
N LEU A 294 -5.12 -3.82 11.32
CA LEU A 294 -5.90 -2.59 11.52
C LEU A 294 -6.22 -2.43 13.00
N SER A 295 -5.62 -1.42 13.62
CA SER A 295 -5.60 -1.17 15.06
C SER A 295 -5.14 0.25 15.39
N PHE A 296 -5.35 0.67 16.64
CA PHE A 296 -4.84 1.92 17.19
C PHE A 296 -3.95 1.62 18.40
N ALA A 297 -3.09 2.56 18.79
CA ALA A 297 -2.37 2.45 20.05
C ALA A 297 -2.15 3.80 20.71
N THR A 298 -1.97 3.81 22.03
CA THR A 298 -1.34 4.92 22.74
C THR A 298 -0.05 4.43 23.37
N ILE A 299 1.05 5.17 23.19
CA ILE A 299 2.33 4.90 23.87
C ILE A 299 2.62 6.03 24.85
N ARG A 300 2.99 5.68 26.08
CA ARG A 300 3.41 6.63 27.11
C ARG A 300 4.92 6.88 27.08
N ASP A 301 5.33 7.96 27.74
CA ASP A 301 6.73 8.35 27.90
C ASP A 301 7.55 7.43 28.83
N ASP A 302 6.94 6.38 29.39
CA ASP A 302 7.58 5.26 30.09
C ASP A 302 7.75 4.01 29.20
N GLY A 303 7.18 4.01 27.99
CA GLY A 303 7.21 2.91 27.03
C GLY A 303 6.06 1.91 27.15
N ASP A 304 5.12 2.13 28.06
CA ASP A 304 3.90 1.32 28.15
C ASP A 304 2.94 1.66 26.99
N VAL A 305 2.26 0.64 26.49
CA VAL A 305 1.36 0.74 25.34
C VAL A 305 -0.01 0.17 25.69
N ASP A 306 -1.06 0.93 25.40
CA ASP A 306 -2.40 0.37 25.23
C ASP A 306 -2.62 0.14 23.72
N TRP A 307 -2.77 -1.12 23.32
CA TRP A 307 -3.00 -1.53 21.93
C TRP A 307 -4.47 -1.93 21.72
N PHE A 308 -5.19 -1.14 20.93
CA PHE A 308 -6.62 -1.29 20.66
C PHE A 308 -6.83 -2.12 19.40
N VAL A 309 -7.16 -3.39 19.58
CA VAL A 309 -7.29 -4.39 18.50
C VAL A 309 -8.34 -5.43 18.85
N ASP A 310 -9.01 -5.97 17.83
CA ASP A 310 -9.91 -7.09 18.02
C ASP A 310 -9.11 -8.36 18.41
N ARG A 311 -9.33 -8.82 19.65
CA ARG A 311 -8.65 -10.00 20.21
C ARG A 311 -8.83 -11.27 19.39
N ARG A 312 -9.91 -11.37 18.60
CA ARG A 312 -10.17 -12.53 17.73
C ARG A 312 -9.13 -12.69 16.63
N LYS A 313 -8.35 -11.64 16.34
CA LYS A 313 -7.27 -11.66 15.34
C LYS A 313 -5.96 -12.25 15.85
N LEU A 314 -5.80 -12.42 17.16
CA LEU A 314 -4.49 -12.69 17.74
C LEU A 314 -4.17 -14.19 17.68
N ALA A 315 -3.07 -14.54 17.02
CA ALA A 315 -2.58 -15.91 17.03
C ALA A 315 -2.14 -16.32 18.46
N PRO A 316 -2.13 -17.63 18.76
CA PRO A 316 -1.59 -18.15 20.02
C PRO A 316 -0.16 -17.66 20.29
N ALA A 317 0.19 -17.48 21.56
CA ALA A 317 1.49 -17.00 22.05
C ALA A 317 1.85 -15.52 21.72
N LEU A 318 0.95 -14.76 21.09
CA LEU A 318 1.22 -13.34 20.83
C LEU A 318 1.30 -12.51 22.11
N GLU A 319 0.52 -12.84 23.14
CA GLU A 319 0.59 -12.17 24.45
C GLU A 319 1.96 -12.32 25.11
N GLU A 320 2.58 -13.50 25.00
CA GLU A 320 3.94 -13.77 25.50
C GLU A 320 4.99 -12.93 24.76
N HIS A 321 4.87 -12.81 23.43
CA HIS A 321 5.74 -11.98 22.60
C HIS A 321 5.67 -10.49 22.98
N LEU A 322 4.47 -9.98 23.28
CA LEU A 322 4.27 -8.57 23.61
C LEU A 322 4.84 -8.19 25.00
N GLY A 323 4.83 -9.14 25.94
CA GLY A 323 5.27 -8.95 27.30
C GLY A 323 4.31 -8.08 28.12
N ASN A 324 4.75 -7.67 29.33
CA ASN A 324 3.86 -7.05 30.33
C ASN A 324 3.63 -5.53 30.15
N GLN A 325 4.32 -4.89 29.21
CA GLN A 325 4.19 -3.44 28.96
C GLN A 325 3.22 -3.11 27.82
N VAL A 326 2.51 -4.10 27.27
CA VAL A 326 1.52 -3.91 26.23
C VAL A 326 0.18 -4.46 26.72
N ALA A 327 -0.77 -3.56 26.98
CA ALA A 327 -2.13 -3.93 27.33
C ALA A 327 -2.98 -4.06 26.05
N ILE A 328 -3.54 -5.25 25.83
CA ILE A 328 -4.46 -5.49 24.71
C ILE A 328 -5.87 -5.06 25.13
N ARG A 329 -6.39 -4.04 24.45
CA ARG A 329 -7.71 -3.42 24.64
C ARG A 329 -8.63 -3.72 23.46
N ALA A 330 -9.92 -3.78 23.70
CA ALA A 330 -10.91 -3.82 22.62
C ALA A 330 -10.90 -2.48 21.85
N PRO A 331 -11.20 -2.47 20.53
CA PRO A 331 -11.20 -1.25 19.72
C PRO A 331 -12.09 -0.13 20.29
N GLU A 332 -13.22 -0.49 20.90
CA GLU A 332 -14.20 0.45 21.45
C GLU A 332 -13.68 1.20 22.70
N GLU A 333 -12.62 0.69 23.35
CA GLU A 333 -12.02 1.31 24.53
C GLU A 333 -11.14 2.54 24.20
N LEU A 334 -10.83 2.79 22.92
CA LEU A 334 -9.96 3.90 22.50
C LEU A 334 -10.49 5.25 23.01
N GLY A 335 -11.79 5.52 22.86
CA GLY A 335 -12.39 6.78 23.30
C GLY A 335 -12.19 7.03 24.80
N ALA A 336 -12.43 6.01 25.63
CA ALA A 336 -12.25 6.12 27.07
C ALA A 336 -10.76 6.32 27.46
N ALA A 337 -9.83 5.73 26.71
CA ALA A 337 -8.41 5.94 26.92
C ALA A 337 -7.98 7.38 26.58
N LEU A 338 -8.50 7.94 25.48
CA LEU A 338 -8.27 9.36 25.13
C LEU A 338 -8.89 10.29 26.19
N ASP A 339 -10.09 9.97 26.69
CA ASP A 339 -10.74 10.74 27.77
C ASP A 339 -9.88 10.74 29.04
N ALA A 340 -9.26 9.61 29.38
CA ALA A 340 -8.38 9.49 30.55
C ALA A 340 -7.11 10.35 30.40
N LEU A 341 -6.51 10.40 29.20
CA LEU A 341 -5.38 11.30 28.92
C LEU A 341 -5.80 12.79 29.07
N GLY A 342 -6.99 13.13 28.59
CA GLY A 342 -7.56 14.48 28.74
C GLY A 342 -7.85 14.85 30.18
N ALA A 343 -8.45 13.95 30.96
CA ALA A 343 -8.72 14.15 32.39
C ALA A 343 -7.42 14.37 33.20
N ALA A 344 -6.33 13.71 32.80
CA ALA A 344 -5.00 13.92 33.35
C ALA A 344 -4.32 15.22 32.88
N LYS A 345 -4.95 15.96 31.95
CA LYS A 345 -4.38 17.13 31.27
C LYS A 345 -3.02 16.85 30.64
N ALA A 346 -2.84 15.61 30.14
CA ALA A 346 -1.60 15.17 29.55
C ALA A 346 -1.30 15.98 28.27
N ARG A 347 0.00 16.20 28.02
CA ARG A 347 0.52 16.63 26.73
C ARG A 347 0.62 15.41 25.83
N VAL A 348 -0.17 15.41 24.76
CA VAL A 348 -0.36 14.25 23.88
C VAL A 348 0.03 14.62 22.47
N ARG A 349 1.03 13.92 21.91
CA ARG A 349 1.43 14.07 20.50
C ARG A 349 0.47 13.30 19.61
N VAL A 350 -0.01 13.95 18.55
CA VAL A 350 -0.88 13.34 17.54
C VAL A 350 -0.50 13.90 16.17
N ASP A 351 -0.32 13.01 15.19
CA ASP A 351 0.07 13.37 13.84
C ASP A 351 -1.10 14.04 13.07
N PRO A 352 -1.01 15.34 12.74
CA PRO A 352 -2.11 16.05 12.06
C PRO A 352 -2.27 15.65 10.59
N SER A 353 -1.27 14.96 10.01
CA SER A 353 -1.27 14.55 8.62
C SER A 353 -1.91 13.18 8.38
N THR A 354 -1.97 12.34 9.42
CA THR A 354 -2.43 10.95 9.31
C THR A 354 -3.50 10.57 10.32
N ALA A 355 -3.73 11.32 11.40
CA ALA A 355 -4.80 11.03 12.33
C ALA A 355 -6.11 11.74 11.94
N ALA A 356 -7.20 11.00 12.09
CA ALA A 356 -8.55 11.51 11.94
C ALA A 356 -8.85 12.66 12.92
N VAL A 357 -9.62 13.65 12.49
CA VAL A 357 -9.99 14.81 13.32
C VAL A 357 -10.74 14.39 14.58
N TRP A 358 -11.45 13.26 14.55
CA TRP A 358 -12.11 12.69 15.73
C TRP A 358 -11.16 12.53 16.92
N VAL A 359 -9.92 12.09 16.69
CA VAL A 359 -8.91 11.91 17.76
C VAL A 359 -8.57 13.26 18.40
N PHE A 360 -8.39 14.30 17.57
CA PHE A 360 -8.09 15.65 18.03
C PHE A 360 -9.25 16.26 18.80
N ASP A 361 -10.46 16.20 18.25
CA ASP A 361 -11.66 16.74 18.86
C ASP A 361 -11.91 16.06 20.21
N ARG A 362 -11.79 14.72 20.29
CA ARG A 362 -11.99 13.98 21.53
C ARG A 362 -10.98 14.35 22.62
N LEU A 363 -9.69 14.39 22.28
CA LEU A 363 -8.64 14.79 23.22
C LEU A 363 -8.83 16.23 23.72
N HIS A 364 -9.21 17.13 22.82
CA HIS A 364 -9.45 18.52 23.15
C HIS A 364 -10.65 18.68 24.09
N GLU A 365 -11.78 18.05 23.77
CA GLU A 365 -12.99 18.04 24.60
C GLU A 365 -12.75 17.45 26.00
N ALA A 366 -11.90 16.41 26.09
CA ALA A 366 -11.50 15.80 27.35
C ALA A 366 -10.50 16.63 28.17
N GLY A 367 -9.88 17.67 27.59
CA GLY A 367 -8.97 18.59 28.27
C GLY A 367 -7.47 18.30 28.13
N ALA A 368 -7.06 17.48 27.15
CA ALA A 368 -5.66 17.21 26.85
C ALA A 368 -4.96 18.44 26.21
N GLN A 369 -3.64 18.54 26.37
CA GLN A 369 -2.78 19.47 25.64
C GLN A 369 -2.26 18.78 24.38
N VAL A 370 -2.96 18.94 23.25
CA VAL A 370 -2.60 18.24 22.01
C VAL A 370 -1.44 18.93 21.29
N GLU A 371 -0.35 18.20 21.06
CA GLU A 371 0.78 18.60 20.23
C GLU A 371 0.62 18.03 18.82
N ARG A 372 0.50 18.93 17.82
CA ARG A 372 0.37 18.56 16.39
C ARG A 372 1.73 18.25 15.80
N GLU A 373 2.30 17.11 16.16
CA GLU A 373 3.60 16.65 15.66
C GLU A 373 3.50 15.23 15.09
N GLY A 374 4.40 14.88 14.17
CA GLY A 374 4.37 13.60 13.46
C GLY A 374 4.48 12.38 14.37
N ASP A 375 3.98 11.24 13.87
CA ASP A 375 4.07 9.95 14.57
C ASP A 375 5.53 9.60 14.93
N PRO A 376 5.86 9.32 16.21
CA PRO A 376 7.23 9.08 16.66
C PRO A 376 7.84 7.78 16.11
N CYS A 377 7.06 6.86 15.55
CA CYS A 377 7.56 5.64 14.93
C CYS A 377 8.01 5.85 13.47
N VAL A 378 7.54 6.90 12.79
CA VAL A 378 7.73 7.08 11.34
C VAL A 378 9.21 7.22 10.97
N MET A 379 9.97 8.09 11.65
CA MET A 379 11.38 8.31 11.32
C MET A 379 12.28 7.12 11.67
N PRO A 380 12.19 6.50 12.87
CA PRO A 380 12.94 5.29 13.19
C PRO A 380 12.63 4.11 12.25
N LYS A 381 11.36 3.95 11.85
CA LYS A 381 10.91 2.90 10.90
C LYS A 381 11.44 3.14 9.49
N ALA A 382 11.44 4.39 9.02
CA ALA A 382 11.92 4.75 7.70
C ALA A 382 13.43 4.46 7.52
N CYS A 383 14.23 4.58 8.60
CA CYS A 383 15.67 4.36 8.60
C CYS A 383 16.00 2.91 9.03
N LYS A 384 16.12 2.00 8.06
CA LYS A 384 16.30 0.57 8.33
C LYS A 384 17.59 0.31 9.08
N ASN A 385 17.52 -0.54 10.11
CA ASN A 385 18.71 -0.97 10.84
C ASN A 385 19.52 -2.01 10.04
N PRO A 386 20.74 -2.38 10.46
CA PRO A 386 21.58 -3.32 9.70
C PRO A 386 20.91 -4.66 9.34
N VAL A 387 20.10 -5.23 10.24
CA VAL A 387 19.39 -6.49 9.98
C VAL A 387 18.32 -6.30 8.90
N GLU A 388 17.54 -5.22 8.99
CA GLU A 388 16.52 -4.89 7.98
C GLU A 388 17.14 -4.56 6.61
N MET A 389 18.31 -3.90 6.58
CA MET A 389 19.03 -3.60 5.33
C MET A 389 19.60 -4.87 4.68
N GLU A 390 20.15 -5.81 5.46
CA GLU A 390 20.60 -7.11 4.94
C GLU A 390 19.41 -7.98 4.51
N GLY A 391 18.31 -7.96 5.26
CA GLY A 391 17.05 -8.62 4.89
C GLY A 391 16.52 -8.11 3.55
N ALA A 392 16.51 -6.78 3.35
CA ALA A 392 16.13 -6.20 2.07
C ALA A 392 17.02 -6.68 0.92
N ARG A 393 18.35 -6.73 1.09
CA ARG A 393 19.26 -7.28 0.06
C ARG A 393 18.97 -8.75 -0.25
N ALA A 394 18.72 -9.56 0.77
CA ALA A 394 18.39 -10.97 0.62
C ALA A 394 17.06 -11.17 -0.11
N ALA A 395 16.03 -10.38 0.23
CA ALA A 395 14.73 -10.36 -0.44
C ALA A 395 14.86 -10.02 -1.93
N HIS A 396 15.59 -8.96 -2.27
CA HIS A 396 15.78 -8.57 -3.67
C HIS A 396 16.60 -9.57 -4.49
N ARG A 397 17.53 -10.30 -3.85
CA ARG A 397 18.25 -11.39 -4.51
C ARG A 397 17.34 -12.58 -4.83
N ARG A 398 16.50 -12.99 -3.86
CA ARG A 398 15.50 -14.06 -4.07
C ARG A 398 14.47 -13.66 -5.11
N ASP A 399 13.96 -12.44 -5.03
CA ASP A 399 13.01 -11.92 -6.02
C ASP A 399 13.65 -11.81 -7.40
N GLY A 400 14.91 -11.37 -7.49
CA GLY A 400 15.67 -11.32 -8.74
C GLY A 400 15.81 -12.69 -9.43
N VAL A 401 15.93 -13.78 -8.66
CA VAL A 401 15.90 -15.15 -9.20
C VAL A 401 14.54 -15.46 -9.83
N ALA A 402 13.44 -15.21 -9.10
CA ALA A 402 12.09 -15.47 -9.59
C ALA A 402 11.78 -14.64 -10.86
N VAL A 403 12.11 -13.34 -10.83
CA VAL A 403 11.89 -12.44 -11.97
C VAL A 403 12.78 -12.83 -13.15
N SER A 404 14.04 -13.25 -12.95
CA SER A 404 14.90 -13.69 -14.07
C SER A 404 14.38 -14.97 -14.74
N ARG A 405 13.84 -15.92 -13.97
CA ARG A 405 13.14 -17.10 -14.51
C ARG A 405 11.91 -16.69 -15.32
N PHE A 406 11.14 -15.73 -14.81
CA PHE A 406 9.98 -15.19 -15.52
C PHE A 406 10.39 -14.53 -16.84
N LEU A 407 11.42 -13.69 -16.84
CA LEU A 407 11.86 -13.00 -18.05
C LEU A 407 12.40 -13.97 -19.10
N ALA A 408 13.16 -15.00 -18.70
CA ALA A 408 13.60 -16.05 -19.61
C ALA A 408 12.42 -16.83 -20.22
N TRP A 409 11.42 -17.16 -19.40
CA TRP A 409 10.18 -17.79 -19.87
C TRP A 409 9.41 -16.89 -20.84
N LEU A 410 9.22 -15.61 -20.48
CA LEU A 410 8.48 -14.66 -21.29
C LEU A 410 9.16 -14.43 -22.64
N ASP A 411 10.49 -14.28 -22.67
CA ASP A 411 11.26 -14.08 -23.89
C ASP A 411 11.14 -15.26 -24.87
N ARG A 412 10.97 -16.48 -24.34
CA ARG A 412 10.76 -17.69 -25.13
C ARG A 412 9.31 -17.85 -25.61
N GLU A 413 8.34 -17.56 -24.74
CA GLU A 413 6.92 -17.88 -25.00
C GLU A 413 6.14 -16.72 -25.66
N ALA A 414 6.38 -15.46 -25.30
CA ALA A 414 5.62 -14.33 -25.83
C ALA A 414 5.69 -14.20 -27.36
N PRO A 415 6.85 -14.39 -28.04
CA PRO A 415 6.91 -14.34 -29.50
C PRO A 415 6.15 -15.47 -30.22
N ARG A 416 5.81 -16.57 -29.52
CA ARG A 416 4.99 -17.66 -30.07
C ARG A 416 3.51 -17.31 -30.15
N GLY A 417 3.10 -16.24 -29.47
CA GLY A 417 1.71 -15.81 -29.35
C GLY A 417 0.91 -16.62 -28.33
N GLY A 418 -0.28 -16.13 -28.00
CA GLY A 418 -1.23 -16.82 -27.11
C GLY A 418 -1.20 -16.37 -25.65
N LEU A 419 -0.11 -15.75 -25.18
CA LEU A 419 -0.03 -15.15 -23.85
C LEU A 419 -0.90 -13.89 -23.74
N ASP A 420 -1.41 -13.64 -22.55
CA ASP A 420 -2.12 -12.41 -22.17
C ASP A 420 -1.62 -11.86 -20.84
N GLU A 421 -2.11 -10.69 -20.48
CA GLU A 421 -1.69 -9.92 -19.29
C GLU A 421 -1.88 -10.72 -18.00
N ILE A 422 -3.04 -11.36 -17.83
CA ILE A 422 -3.35 -12.16 -16.64
C ILE A 422 -2.41 -13.37 -16.56
N GLY A 423 -2.27 -14.14 -17.64
CA GLY A 423 -1.40 -15.32 -17.65
C GLY A 423 0.06 -14.99 -17.35
N ALA A 424 0.56 -13.84 -17.81
CA ALA A 424 1.91 -13.39 -17.46
C ALA A 424 2.06 -13.02 -15.98
N ALA A 425 1.07 -12.33 -15.40
CA ALA A 425 1.08 -11.98 -13.98
C ALA A 425 1.02 -13.24 -13.08
N GLU A 426 0.15 -14.19 -13.42
CA GLU A 426 0.02 -15.47 -12.72
C GLU A 426 1.31 -16.30 -12.77
N GLN A 427 1.99 -16.32 -13.92
CA GLN A 427 3.25 -17.04 -14.08
C GLN A 427 4.36 -16.45 -13.17
N LEU A 428 4.47 -15.12 -13.08
CA LEU A 428 5.46 -14.51 -12.17
C LEU A 428 5.10 -14.79 -10.70
N LEU A 429 3.82 -14.72 -10.33
CA LEU A 429 3.38 -15.03 -8.98
C LEU A 429 3.72 -16.49 -8.61
N ALA A 430 3.49 -17.44 -9.51
CA ALA A 430 3.86 -18.84 -9.32
C ALA A 430 5.37 -19.01 -9.05
N LEU A 431 6.22 -18.32 -9.81
CA LEU A 431 7.67 -18.35 -9.62
C LEU A 431 8.11 -17.72 -8.29
N ARG A 432 7.44 -16.66 -7.83
CA ARG A 432 7.71 -16.06 -6.51
C ARG A 432 7.35 -16.98 -5.35
N ARG A 433 6.31 -17.81 -5.50
CA ARG A 433 5.93 -18.80 -4.48
C ARG A 433 6.99 -19.87 -4.24
N GLU A 434 7.89 -20.07 -5.20
CA GLU A 434 8.96 -21.05 -5.08
C GLU A 434 10.15 -20.56 -4.25
N VAL A 435 10.30 -19.24 -4.05
CA VAL A 435 11.45 -18.70 -3.32
C VAL A 435 11.17 -18.59 -1.82
N GLN A 436 12.22 -18.76 -1.02
CA GLN A 436 12.14 -18.73 0.44
C GLN A 436 11.55 -17.41 0.95
N HIS A 437 10.82 -17.51 2.06
CA HIS A 437 10.25 -16.40 2.82
C HIS A 437 9.16 -15.58 2.13
N PHE A 438 8.72 -15.93 0.91
CA PHE A 438 7.61 -15.26 0.24
C PHE A 438 6.32 -15.37 1.08
N GLN A 439 5.58 -14.27 1.23
CA GLN A 439 4.35 -14.17 2.03
C GLN A 439 3.15 -13.64 1.23
N GLY A 440 3.34 -13.31 -0.05
CA GLY A 440 2.32 -12.76 -0.93
C GLY A 440 2.84 -11.58 -1.75
N GLN A 441 1.99 -11.01 -2.59
CA GLN A 441 2.34 -9.81 -3.36
C GLN A 441 2.41 -8.58 -2.45
N SER A 442 3.26 -7.61 -2.78
CA SER A 442 3.31 -6.30 -2.09
C SER A 442 2.31 -5.29 -2.64
N PHE A 443 1.76 -5.56 -3.82
CA PHE A 443 0.60 -4.90 -4.45
C PHE A 443 0.08 -5.78 -5.59
N GLU A 444 -1.11 -5.49 -6.12
CA GLU A 444 -1.63 -6.19 -7.29
C GLU A 444 -0.76 -5.91 -8.52
N THR A 445 -0.23 -6.97 -9.15
CA THR A 445 0.63 -6.87 -10.34
C THR A 445 -0.05 -6.07 -11.45
N ILE A 446 0.61 -5.01 -11.90
CA ILE A 446 0.25 -4.26 -13.10
C ILE A 446 0.88 -4.98 -14.29
N SER A 447 0.03 -5.49 -15.17
CA SER A 447 0.44 -6.26 -16.35
C SER A 447 -0.20 -5.64 -17.58
N GLY A 448 0.52 -4.79 -18.31
CA GLY A 448 -0.01 -3.95 -19.36
C GLY A 448 0.60 -4.22 -20.73
N ALA A 449 -0.20 -4.78 -21.65
CA ALA A 449 0.17 -5.02 -23.03
C ALA A 449 -0.30 -3.86 -23.95
N GLY A 450 0.62 -3.32 -24.75
CA GLY A 450 0.30 -2.24 -25.70
C GLY A 450 -0.40 -1.07 -24.99
N PRO A 451 -1.59 -0.62 -25.46
CA PRO A 451 -2.28 0.55 -24.91
C PRO A 451 -2.55 0.49 -23.40
N ASN A 452 -2.74 -0.71 -22.84
CA ASN A 452 -2.97 -0.88 -21.41
C ASN A 452 -1.72 -0.52 -20.58
N GLY A 453 -0.51 -0.70 -21.14
CA GLY A 453 0.72 -0.25 -20.50
C GLY A 453 0.78 1.28 -20.32
N ALA A 454 0.00 2.05 -21.07
CA ALA A 454 -0.08 3.51 -20.92
C ALA A 454 -0.98 3.97 -19.76
N VAL A 455 -1.70 3.05 -19.11
CA VAL A 455 -2.52 3.34 -17.93
C VAL A 455 -1.68 3.05 -16.69
N VAL A 456 -1.28 4.11 -15.96
CA VAL A 456 -0.23 4.05 -14.92
C VAL A 456 -0.49 2.96 -13.88
N HIS A 457 -1.71 2.90 -13.35
CA HIS A 457 -2.17 1.90 -12.36
C HIS A 457 -3.17 0.91 -12.99
N TYR A 458 -2.87 0.42 -14.19
CA TYR A 458 -3.71 -0.58 -14.87
C TYR A 458 -3.85 -1.86 -14.04
N ARG A 459 -5.08 -2.36 -13.93
CA ARG A 459 -5.36 -3.68 -13.37
C ARG A 459 -6.01 -4.54 -14.45
N ALA A 460 -5.32 -5.62 -14.80
CA ALA A 460 -5.86 -6.59 -15.74
C ALA A 460 -7.07 -7.30 -15.10
N SER A 461 -8.19 -7.30 -15.82
CA SER A 461 -9.40 -8.02 -15.44
C SER A 461 -9.85 -8.91 -16.59
N PRO A 462 -10.69 -9.93 -16.37
CA PRO A 462 -11.24 -10.71 -17.47
C PRO A 462 -11.93 -9.86 -18.56
N LYS A 463 -12.42 -8.66 -18.22
CA LYS A 463 -13.06 -7.72 -19.15
C LYS A 463 -12.04 -6.90 -19.96
N THR A 464 -10.87 -6.61 -19.40
CA THR A 464 -9.85 -5.71 -19.98
C THR A 464 -8.60 -6.43 -20.49
N ASN A 465 -8.46 -7.73 -20.19
CA ASN A 465 -7.31 -8.58 -20.49
C ASN A 465 -6.97 -8.54 -21.98
N ARG A 466 -5.74 -8.15 -22.30
CA ARG A 466 -5.21 -8.13 -23.67
C ARG A 466 -4.19 -9.24 -23.92
N LYS A 467 -4.14 -9.70 -25.16
CA LYS A 467 -3.03 -10.54 -25.63
C LYS A 467 -1.75 -9.71 -25.72
N ILE A 468 -0.63 -10.35 -25.43
CA ILE A 468 0.70 -9.76 -25.59
C ILE A 468 1.05 -9.86 -27.09
N GLU A 469 1.06 -8.71 -27.78
CA GLU A 469 1.21 -8.63 -29.24
C GLU A 469 2.68 -8.66 -29.68
N LEU A 470 2.97 -9.25 -30.84
CA LEU A 470 4.29 -9.21 -31.45
C LEU A 470 4.63 -7.78 -31.92
N ASP A 471 5.92 -7.45 -31.97
CA ASP A 471 6.48 -6.15 -32.37
C ASP A 471 5.96 -5.00 -31.50
N SER A 472 5.79 -5.27 -30.22
CA SER A 472 5.26 -4.36 -29.22
C SER A 472 6.14 -4.29 -27.97
N ILE A 473 5.68 -3.58 -26.95
CA ILE A 473 6.28 -3.63 -25.61
C ILE A 473 5.24 -4.06 -24.57
N PHE A 474 5.72 -4.76 -23.55
CA PHE A 474 4.93 -5.24 -22.43
C PHE A 474 5.53 -4.71 -21.13
N LEU A 475 4.71 -4.01 -20.35
CA LEU A 475 5.08 -3.45 -19.05
C LEU A 475 4.55 -4.39 -17.96
N LEU A 476 5.43 -4.81 -17.07
CA LEU A 476 5.08 -5.56 -15.88
C LEU A 476 5.67 -4.90 -14.65
N ASP A 477 4.81 -4.49 -13.74
CA ASP A 477 5.17 -3.95 -12.44
C ASP A 477 4.55 -4.79 -11.34
N SER A 478 5.40 -5.22 -10.41
CA SER A 478 5.04 -6.22 -9.42
C SER A 478 6.03 -6.28 -8.27
N GLY A 479 5.60 -6.73 -7.10
CA GLY A 479 6.49 -6.95 -5.98
C GLY A 479 6.03 -8.08 -5.05
N GLY A 480 6.89 -8.43 -4.11
CA GLY A 480 6.64 -9.47 -3.11
C GLY A 480 6.85 -8.98 -1.69
N GLN A 481 6.03 -9.50 -0.78
CA GLN A 481 6.26 -9.47 0.66
C GLN A 481 7.10 -10.67 1.04
N TYR A 482 8.18 -10.44 1.79
CA TYR A 482 9.03 -11.47 2.36
C TYR A 482 9.18 -11.23 3.86
N LEU A 483 9.38 -12.29 4.65
CA LEU A 483 9.56 -12.14 6.11
C LEU A 483 10.68 -11.16 6.51
N ASP A 484 11.63 -10.91 5.62
CA ASP A 484 12.82 -10.08 5.80
C ASP A 484 12.86 -8.83 4.89
N GLY A 485 11.81 -8.54 4.12
CA GLY A 485 11.78 -7.34 3.26
C GLY A 485 10.58 -7.25 2.34
N THR A 486 10.42 -6.09 1.71
CA THR A 486 9.40 -5.83 0.67
C THR A 486 10.12 -5.50 -0.63
N THR A 487 9.65 -6.04 -1.76
CA THR A 487 10.16 -5.69 -3.08
C THR A 487 9.14 -4.93 -3.90
N ASP A 488 9.66 -4.13 -4.82
CA ASP A 488 8.94 -3.41 -5.85
C ASP A 488 9.81 -3.32 -7.11
N ILE A 489 9.26 -3.70 -8.26
CA ILE A 489 10.00 -3.77 -9.51
C ILE A 489 9.08 -3.73 -10.73
N THR A 490 9.30 -2.68 -11.52
CA THR A 490 8.86 -2.60 -12.90
C THR A 490 9.95 -2.93 -13.92
N ARG A 491 9.59 -3.75 -14.90
CA ARG A 491 10.32 -3.89 -16.17
C ARG A 491 9.38 -3.67 -17.35
N THR A 492 9.90 -3.01 -18.38
CA THR A 492 9.28 -2.95 -19.70
C THR A 492 10.13 -3.77 -20.66
N MET A 493 9.52 -4.74 -21.34
CA MET A 493 10.19 -5.72 -22.19
C MET A 493 9.74 -5.57 -23.64
N ALA A 494 10.66 -5.81 -24.59
CA ALA A 494 10.32 -5.94 -25.99
C ALA A 494 9.70 -7.32 -26.27
N VAL A 495 8.65 -7.34 -27.09
CA VAL A 495 8.08 -8.59 -27.63
C VAL A 495 8.28 -8.54 -29.13
N GLY A 496 9.24 -9.31 -29.66
CA GLY A 496 9.66 -9.18 -31.06
C GLY A 496 10.52 -7.93 -31.28
N THR A 497 10.22 -7.16 -32.34
CA THR A 497 11.04 -6.01 -32.76
C THR A 497 10.38 -4.69 -32.34
N PRO A 498 10.93 -3.94 -31.35
CA PRO A 498 10.35 -2.67 -30.94
C PRO A 498 10.62 -1.57 -31.96
N SER A 499 9.67 -0.64 -32.11
CA SER A 499 9.80 0.51 -33.01
C SER A 499 10.90 1.49 -32.56
N ALA A 500 11.42 2.30 -33.48
CA ALA A 500 12.42 3.33 -33.16
C ALA A 500 11.90 4.35 -32.12
N GLU A 501 10.60 4.65 -32.15
CA GLU A 501 9.96 5.55 -31.17
C GLU A 501 9.95 4.93 -29.76
N MET A 502 9.58 3.64 -29.65
CA MET A 502 9.61 2.90 -28.38
C MET A 502 11.02 2.87 -27.78
N ARG A 503 12.03 2.54 -28.60
CA ARG A 503 13.44 2.52 -28.16
C ARG A 503 13.93 3.90 -27.70
N ARG A 504 13.58 4.95 -28.45
CA ARG A 504 13.92 6.33 -28.07
C ARG A 504 13.31 6.70 -26.72
N HIS A 505 11.99 6.52 -26.54
CA HIS A 505 11.33 6.86 -25.28
C HIS A 505 11.86 6.02 -24.11
N PHE A 506 12.10 4.73 -24.32
CA PHE A 506 12.68 3.84 -23.31
C PHE A 506 14.06 4.31 -22.88
N THR A 507 14.90 4.69 -23.84
CA THR A 507 16.25 5.17 -23.55
C THR A 507 16.23 6.48 -22.77
N LEU A 508 15.29 7.40 -23.05
CA LEU A 508 15.13 8.63 -22.26
C LEU A 508 14.72 8.34 -20.81
N VAL A 509 13.79 7.40 -20.60
CA VAL A 509 13.42 6.93 -19.25
C VAL A 509 14.63 6.30 -18.54
N LEU A 510 15.38 5.44 -19.24
CA LEU A 510 16.58 4.80 -18.71
C LEU A 510 17.65 5.83 -18.30
N LYS A 511 17.87 6.88 -19.09
CA LYS A 511 18.81 7.95 -18.73
C LYS A 511 18.41 8.63 -17.43
N GLY A 512 17.12 8.92 -17.24
CA GLY A 512 16.60 9.45 -15.99
C GLY A 512 16.83 8.49 -14.81
N HIS A 513 16.55 7.20 -15.01
CA HIS A 513 16.78 6.16 -14.01
C HIS A 513 18.25 6.06 -13.59
N ILE A 514 19.18 6.14 -14.56
CA ILE A 514 20.62 6.11 -14.31
C ILE A 514 21.07 7.38 -13.58
N ALA A 515 20.61 8.55 -14.02
CA ALA A 515 20.97 9.83 -13.42
C ALA A 515 20.63 9.87 -11.93
N LEU A 516 19.46 9.34 -11.54
CA LEU A 516 19.10 9.23 -10.13
C LEU A 516 19.90 8.13 -9.41
N SER A 517 20.04 6.94 -9.99
CA SER A 517 20.79 5.81 -9.39
C SER A 517 22.26 6.14 -9.11
N THR A 518 22.86 7.04 -9.89
CA THR A 518 24.28 7.43 -9.78
C THR A 518 24.49 8.73 -9.00
N ALA A 519 23.43 9.35 -8.49
CA ALA A 519 23.52 10.62 -7.79
C ALA A 519 24.35 10.51 -6.51
N VAL A 520 25.24 11.48 -6.32
CA VAL A 520 25.97 11.73 -5.08
C VAL A 520 25.59 13.11 -4.59
N PHE A 521 25.06 13.21 -3.37
CA PHE A 521 24.39 14.42 -2.89
C PHE A 521 24.74 14.75 -1.43
N PRO A 522 24.73 16.03 -1.02
CA PRO A 522 25.08 16.41 0.34
C PRO A 522 24.02 15.95 1.35
N LYS A 523 24.45 15.69 2.59
CA LYS A 523 23.52 15.49 3.71
C LYS A 523 22.56 16.67 3.84
N GLY A 524 21.29 16.38 4.15
CA GLY A 524 20.22 17.38 4.24
C GLY A 524 19.42 17.59 2.94
N THR A 525 19.84 16.97 1.83
CA THR A 525 19.08 16.96 0.58
C THR A 525 17.76 16.20 0.75
N THR A 526 16.66 16.76 0.26
CA THR A 526 15.35 16.09 0.23
C THR A 526 15.09 15.43 -1.13
N GLY A 527 14.22 14.43 -1.19
CA GLY A 527 13.94 13.74 -2.45
C GLY A 527 13.34 14.64 -3.52
N SER A 528 12.61 15.71 -3.16
CA SER A 528 12.09 16.68 -4.13
C SER A 528 13.18 17.42 -4.92
N GLN A 529 14.36 17.57 -4.34
CA GLN A 529 15.52 18.20 -5.00
C GLN A 529 16.19 17.27 -6.02
N LEU A 530 15.92 15.96 -5.93
CA LEU A 530 16.51 14.94 -6.81
C LEU A 530 15.56 14.47 -7.92
N ASP A 531 14.25 14.69 -7.79
CA ASP A 531 13.22 14.29 -8.78
C ASP A 531 13.52 14.78 -10.20
N VAL A 532 14.09 15.98 -10.33
CA VAL A 532 14.46 16.55 -11.63
C VAL A 532 15.47 15.69 -12.40
N LEU A 533 16.35 14.96 -11.72
CA LEU A 533 17.37 14.13 -12.37
C LEU A 533 16.74 13.04 -13.26
N ALA A 534 15.61 12.49 -12.81
CA ALA A 534 14.90 11.45 -13.54
C ALA A 534 14.05 11.99 -14.70
N ARG A 535 13.67 13.27 -14.65
CA ARG A 535 12.80 13.92 -15.64
C ARG A 535 13.54 14.66 -16.74
N GLU A 536 14.71 15.19 -16.42
CA GLU A 536 15.45 16.10 -17.30
C GLU A 536 15.65 15.54 -18.72
N PRO A 537 15.99 14.26 -18.92
CA PRO A 537 16.11 13.69 -20.26
C PRO A 537 14.79 13.69 -21.06
N LEU A 538 13.66 13.46 -20.40
CA LEU A 538 12.32 13.51 -21.01
C LEU A 538 11.91 14.96 -21.30
N TRP A 539 12.15 15.89 -20.37
CA TRP A 539 11.83 17.30 -20.54
C TRP A 539 12.54 17.93 -21.74
N ARG A 540 13.81 17.57 -21.99
CA ARG A 540 14.54 17.98 -23.21
C ARG A 540 13.85 17.55 -24.51
N ALA A 541 13.04 16.49 -24.46
CA ALA A 541 12.26 15.99 -25.59
C ALA A 541 10.81 16.50 -25.58
N GLY A 542 10.40 17.33 -24.61
CA GLY A 542 9.02 17.80 -24.46
C GLY A 542 8.07 16.76 -23.88
N LEU A 543 8.59 15.78 -23.14
CA LEU A 543 7.85 14.66 -22.54
C LEU A 543 7.92 14.72 -21.01
N ASP A 544 6.98 14.09 -20.32
CA ASP A 544 6.97 13.96 -18.84
C ASP A 544 6.13 12.73 -18.41
N TYR A 545 6.00 12.50 -17.10
CA TYR A 545 5.13 11.50 -16.48
C TYR A 545 4.41 12.04 -15.23
N ASP A 546 3.15 11.62 -15.05
CA ASP A 546 2.21 12.20 -14.08
C ASP A 546 2.18 11.48 -12.70
N HIS A 547 3.34 10.98 -12.26
CA HIS A 547 3.53 10.41 -10.91
C HIS A 547 4.88 10.85 -10.31
N GLY A 548 5.11 10.52 -9.04
CA GLY A 548 6.42 10.74 -8.40
C GLY A 548 7.52 9.86 -9.01
N THR A 549 8.78 10.26 -8.87
CA THR A 549 9.92 9.44 -9.31
C THR A 549 10.20 8.27 -8.35
N GLY A 550 9.78 8.38 -7.10
CA GLY A 550 9.78 7.25 -6.18
C GLY A 550 9.21 7.58 -4.80
N HIS A 551 9.02 6.54 -4.01
CA HIS A 551 8.47 6.54 -2.65
C HIS A 551 9.35 5.71 -1.72
N GLY A 552 9.23 5.88 -0.41
CA GLY A 552 9.88 4.98 0.54
C GLY A 552 9.23 3.59 0.52
N VAL A 553 9.98 2.58 0.98
CA VAL A 553 9.51 1.18 1.05
C VAL A 553 9.82 0.58 2.42
N GLY A 554 8.82 -0.05 3.04
CA GLY A 554 8.93 -0.66 4.37
C GLY A 554 9.59 -2.03 4.39
N SER A 555 10.03 -2.48 5.58
CA SER A 555 10.60 -3.82 5.79
C SER A 555 9.51 -4.83 6.16
N PHE A 556 9.07 -5.65 5.20
CA PHE A 556 7.89 -6.51 5.30
C PHE A 556 6.67 -5.72 5.78
N LEU A 557 6.41 -4.56 5.16
CA LEU A 557 5.39 -3.58 5.57
C LEU A 557 4.79 -2.96 4.30
N SER A 558 4.28 -1.73 4.37
CA SER A 558 3.78 -1.03 3.18
C SER A 558 4.87 -0.90 2.11
N VAL A 559 4.50 -1.21 0.86
CA VAL A 559 5.34 -0.93 -0.31
C VAL A 559 5.48 0.56 -0.54
N HIS A 560 4.44 1.34 -0.22
CA HIS A 560 4.47 2.79 -0.16
C HIS A 560 4.59 3.25 1.30
N GLU A 561 5.81 3.54 1.75
CA GLU A 561 6.12 3.96 3.11
C GLU A 561 6.66 5.40 3.14
N GLY A 562 5.97 6.28 3.86
CA GLY A 562 6.48 7.61 4.18
C GLY A 562 7.59 7.59 5.24
N PRO A 563 8.25 8.72 5.51
CA PRO A 563 7.96 10.05 4.96
C PRO A 563 8.87 10.42 3.77
N ALA A 564 9.84 9.56 3.44
CA ALA A 564 10.77 9.78 2.34
C ALA A 564 10.05 9.57 0.99
N ARG A 565 10.28 10.49 0.04
CA ARG A 565 9.69 10.46 -1.30
C ARG A 565 10.54 11.28 -2.26
N ILE A 566 10.65 10.83 -3.51
CA ILE A 566 11.27 11.56 -4.62
C ILE A 566 10.16 11.98 -5.58
N ALA A 567 9.74 13.25 -5.52
CA ALA A 567 8.68 13.78 -6.37
C ALA A 567 8.75 15.30 -6.52
N LYS A 568 8.08 15.84 -7.54
CA LYS A 568 7.91 17.29 -7.75
C LYS A 568 7.37 18.02 -6.51
N MET A 569 6.44 17.38 -5.79
CA MET A 569 5.81 17.96 -4.61
C MET A 569 6.86 18.23 -3.53
N PRO A 570 6.87 19.43 -2.91
CA PRO A 570 7.81 19.74 -1.84
C PRO A 570 7.70 18.76 -0.67
N ASN A 571 8.83 18.21 -0.27
CA ASN A 571 9.00 17.43 0.95
C ASN A 571 10.12 18.05 1.78
N THR A 572 9.85 18.27 3.07
CA THR A 572 10.80 18.86 4.02
C THR A 572 11.66 17.81 4.73
N VAL A 573 11.42 16.51 4.51
CA VAL A 573 12.20 15.45 5.12
C VAL A 573 13.48 15.19 4.31
N PRO A 574 14.67 15.30 4.92
CA PRO A 574 15.92 14.94 4.26
C PRO A 574 16.04 13.43 4.08
N LEU A 575 16.70 13.00 3.00
CA LEU A 575 17.06 11.60 2.82
C LEU A 575 18.18 11.23 3.80
N LEU A 576 17.99 10.13 4.53
CA LEU A 576 18.91 9.65 5.56
C LEU A 576 19.39 8.23 5.25
N PRO A 577 20.62 7.86 5.66
CA PRO A 577 21.10 6.49 5.56
C PRO A 577 20.10 5.47 6.14
N GLY A 578 19.95 4.33 5.46
CA GLY A 578 18.98 3.30 5.86
C GLY A 578 17.61 3.47 5.21
N MET A 579 17.28 4.62 4.62
CA MET A 579 16.03 4.76 3.85
C MET A 579 16.11 3.97 2.55
N ILE A 580 15.10 3.15 2.29
CA ILE A 580 14.88 2.45 1.01
C ILE A 580 13.82 3.22 0.25
N LEU A 581 14.08 3.53 -1.02
CA LEU A 581 13.14 4.21 -1.92
C LEU A 581 13.06 3.51 -3.28
N SER A 582 11.96 3.66 -4.00
CA SER A 582 11.89 3.35 -5.43
C SER A 582 12.60 4.43 -6.27
N ASN A 583 13.05 4.01 -7.46
CA ASN A 583 13.52 4.87 -8.55
C ASN A 583 12.86 4.36 -9.83
N GLU A 584 11.74 4.97 -10.19
CA GLU A 584 10.75 4.44 -11.13
C GLU A 584 10.28 5.46 -12.19
N PRO A 585 11.17 6.19 -12.88
CA PRO A 585 10.73 7.07 -13.96
C PRO A 585 9.97 6.30 -15.03
N GLY A 586 9.05 7.01 -15.71
CA GLY A 586 8.24 6.42 -16.75
C GLY A 586 7.90 7.37 -17.89
N TYR A 587 7.18 6.85 -18.87
CA TYR A 587 6.57 7.59 -19.96
C TYR A 587 5.38 6.81 -20.50
N TYR A 588 4.24 7.48 -20.69
CA TYR A 588 2.99 6.82 -21.08
C TYR A 588 2.38 7.52 -22.29
N LYS A 589 2.33 6.81 -23.42
CA LYS A 589 1.69 7.28 -24.66
C LYS A 589 0.29 6.71 -24.73
N THR A 590 -0.70 7.53 -24.37
CA THR A 590 -2.12 7.15 -24.34
C THR A 590 -2.55 6.45 -25.62
N GLY A 591 -3.20 5.30 -25.47
CA GLY A 591 -3.70 4.51 -26.60
C GLY A 591 -2.63 3.73 -27.37
N ALA A 592 -1.36 3.76 -26.94
CA ALA A 592 -0.26 3.08 -27.63
C ALA A 592 0.55 2.16 -26.71
N TYR A 593 1.30 2.71 -25.76
CA TYR A 593 2.18 1.95 -24.87
C TYR A 593 2.63 2.78 -23.67
N GLY A 594 3.11 2.12 -22.62
CA GLY A 594 3.81 2.78 -21.52
C GLY A 594 5.11 2.10 -21.17
N ILE A 595 5.99 2.87 -20.54
CA ILE A 595 7.33 2.49 -20.15
C ILE A 595 7.52 2.92 -18.71
N ARG A 596 8.03 2.03 -17.88
CA ARG A 596 8.57 2.33 -16.55
C ARG A 596 9.76 1.42 -16.28
N ILE A 597 10.79 1.98 -15.66
CA ILE A 597 12.00 1.26 -15.27
C ILE A 597 12.22 1.52 -13.80
N GLU A 598 12.06 0.49 -12.99
CA GLU A 598 12.06 0.65 -11.54
C GLU A 598 13.03 -0.28 -10.83
N ASN A 599 13.75 0.29 -9.88
CA ASN A 599 14.53 -0.43 -8.91
C ASN A 599 14.33 0.20 -7.54
N LEU A 600 14.43 -0.60 -6.47
CA LEU A 600 14.62 -0.09 -5.13
C LEU A 600 16.09 0.26 -4.89
N ILE A 601 16.30 1.37 -4.22
CA ILE A 601 17.59 1.99 -3.90
C ILE A 601 17.66 2.30 -2.40
N LEU A 602 18.81 2.01 -1.78
CA LEU A 602 19.10 2.27 -0.37
C LEU A 602 20.02 3.49 -0.24
N VAL A 603 19.61 4.47 0.58
CA VAL A 603 20.45 5.63 0.91
C VAL A 603 21.60 5.20 1.80
N GLN A 604 22.82 5.59 1.43
CA GLN A 604 24.04 5.28 2.17
C GLN A 604 25.00 6.46 2.21
N PRO A 605 25.94 6.50 3.18
CA PRO A 605 27.11 7.37 3.07
C PRO A 605 27.85 7.11 1.76
N ALA A 606 28.24 8.17 1.05
CA ALA A 606 29.15 8.05 -0.09
C ALA A 606 30.57 7.72 0.39
N ASP A 607 31.37 7.09 -0.47
CA ASP A 607 32.79 6.88 -0.19
C ASP A 607 33.50 8.25 -0.13
N PRO A 608 34.59 8.39 0.64
CA PRO A 608 35.33 9.65 0.71
C PRO A 608 35.75 10.11 -0.68
N ILE A 609 35.28 11.29 -1.08
CA ILE A 609 35.61 11.90 -2.36
C ILE A 609 36.94 12.64 -2.20
N PRO A 610 38.01 12.29 -2.95
CA PRO A 610 39.28 13.00 -2.87
C PRO A 610 39.11 14.49 -3.14
N GLY A 611 39.56 15.34 -2.22
CA GLY A 611 39.37 16.80 -2.29
C GLY A 611 37.96 17.30 -1.95
N GLY A 612 37.04 16.42 -1.53
CA GLY A 612 35.70 16.80 -1.10
C GLY A 612 35.70 17.49 0.27
N GLU A 613 34.91 18.56 0.40
CA GLU A 613 34.88 19.41 1.62
C GLU A 613 33.73 19.09 2.58
N ARG A 614 32.84 18.15 2.23
CA ARG A 614 31.66 17.82 3.03
C ARG A 614 31.25 16.35 2.93
N PRO A 615 30.57 15.79 3.94
CA PRO A 615 29.98 14.45 3.85
C PRO A 615 28.91 14.39 2.76
N MET A 616 28.99 13.36 1.92
CA MET A 616 28.02 13.08 0.87
C MET A 616 27.27 11.76 1.15
N LEU A 617 26.13 11.61 0.51
CA LEU A 617 25.30 10.41 0.45
C LEU A 617 25.25 9.91 -1.00
N ARG A 618 24.92 8.64 -1.17
CA ARG A 618 24.72 7.97 -2.46
C ARG A 618 23.56 6.98 -2.34
N PHE A 619 23.18 6.41 -3.47
CA PHE A 619 22.27 5.28 -3.54
C PHE A 619 23.02 3.95 -3.80
N GLU A 620 22.59 2.88 -3.14
CA GLU A 620 22.91 1.49 -3.48
C GLU A 620 21.68 0.86 -4.14
N THR A 621 21.78 0.34 -5.36
CA THR A 621 20.69 -0.41 -5.99
C THR A 621 20.50 -1.77 -5.32
N LEU A 622 19.30 -2.03 -4.79
CA LEU A 622 18.89 -3.30 -4.19
C LEU A 622 18.34 -4.27 -5.25
N THR A 623 17.48 -3.78 -6.16
CA THR A 623 16.84 -4.61 -7.18
C THR A 623 17.85 -5.18 -8.18
N LEU A 624 17.85 -6.51 -8.32
CA LEU A 624 18.69 -7.25 -9.24
C LEU A 624 17.83 -7.91 -10.33
N CYS A 625 17.79 -7.31 -11.52
CA CYS A 625 17.05 -7.84 -12.65
C CYS A 625 17.53 -7.17 -13.95
N PRO A 626 17.77 -7.92 -15.06
CA PRO A 626 18.23 -7.32 -16.30
C PRO A 626 17.25 -6.26 -16.83
N ILE A 627 17.79 -5.28 -17.54
CA ILE A 627 17.04 -4.25 -18.30
C ILE A 627 17.13 -4.65 -19.76
N ASP A 628 16.01 -4.72 -20.48
CA ASP A 628 15.97 -5.25 -21.85
C ASP A 628 16.76 -4.38 -22.82
N ARG A 629 17.92 -4.89 -23.27
CA ARG A 629 18.84 -4.17 -24.16
C ARG A 629 18.26 -3.92 -25.55
N ARG A 630 17.23 -4.66 -25.98
CA ARG A 630 16.57 -4.45 -27.29
C ARG A 630 15.82 -3.12 -27.36
N LEU A 631 15.46 -2.56 -26.20
CA LEU A 631 14.80 -1.27 -26.07
C LEU A 631 15.78 -0.10 -25.94
N VAL A 632 17.07 -0.37 -25.77
CA VAL A 632 18.09 0.66 -25.62
C VAL A 632 18.58 1.11 -26.99
N GLU A 633 18.61 2.43 -27.20
CA GLU A 633 19.28 3.07 -28.32
C GLU A 633 20.70 3.49 -27.86
N PRO A 634 21.76 2.73 -28.20
CA PRO A 634 23.08 2.95 -27.64
C PRO A 634 23.68 4.32 -27.96
N ASP A 635 23.28 4.94 -29.08
CA ASP A 635 23.79 6.24 -29.51
C ASP A 635 23.21 7.41 -28.69
N LEU A 636 22.13 7.18 -27.94
CA LEU A 636 21.57 8.17 -27.00
C LEU A 636 22.20 8.11 -25.60
N LEU A 637 22.98 7.05 -25.31
CA LEU A 637 23.71 6.91 -24.05
C LEU A 637 25.08 7.57 -24.14
N THR A 638 25.41 8.33 -23.12
CA THR A 638 26.79 8.74 -22.85
C THR A 638 27.64 7.52 -22.49
N PRO A 639 28.97 7.60 -22.62
CA PRO A 639 29.86 6.52 -22.19
C PRO A 639 29.63 6.09 -20.73
N ALA A 640 29.46 7.05 -19.81
CA ALA A 640 29.23 6.76 -18.39
C ALA A 640 27.90 6.03 -18.13
N GLU A 641 26.82 6.39 -18.84
CA GLU A 641 25.53 5.69 -18.73
C GLU A 641 25.61 4.26 -19.28
N ARG A 642 26.34 4.07 -20.38
CA ARG A 642 26.59 2.74 -20.96
C ARG A 642 27.43 1.88 -20.01
N ASP A 643 28.48 2.44 -19.43
CA ASP A 643 29.33 1.76 -18.45
C ASP A 643 28.55 1.37 -17.20
N TRP A 644 27.66 2.25 -16.72
CA TRP A 644 26.77 1.93 -15.61
C TRP A 644 25.86 0.74 -15.94
N LEU A 645 25.23 0.73 -17.11
CA LEU A 645 24.33 -0.36 -17.52
C LEU A 645 25.09 -1.69 -17.59
N ASN A 646 26.28 -1.68 -18.20
CA ASN A 646 27.14 -2.85 -18.31
C ASN A 646 27.59 -3.36 -16.94
N ALA A 647 27.98 -2.46 -16.02
CA ALA A 647 28.37 -2.81 -14.66
C ALA A 647 27.19 -3.36 -13.85
N TYR A 648 26.01 -2.75 -13.97
CA TYR A 648 24.77 -3.23 -13.35
C TYR A 648 24.43 -4.64 -13.84
N HIS A 649 24.43 -4.86 -15.15
CA HIS A 649 24.17 -6.17 -15.76
C HIS A 649 25.20 -7.24 -15.36
N ALA A 650 26.48 -6.88 -15.27
CA ALA A 650 27.51 -7.79 -14.77
C ALA A 650 27.25 -8.21 -13.32
N ARG A 651 26.85 -7.27 -12.45
CA ARG A 651 26.46 -7.56 -11.07
C ARG A 651 25.22 -8.46 -11.01
N VAL A 652 24.16 -8.13 -11.76
CA VAL A 652 22.94 -8.95 -11.83
C VAL A 652 23.28 -10.40 -12.18
N ARG A 653 24.09 -10.61 -13.23
CA ARG A 653 24.53 -11.96 -13.62
C ARG A 653 25.31 -12.66 -12.51
N ALA A 654 26.30 -11.99 -11.93
CA ALA A 654 27.14 -12.59 -10.88
C ALA A 654 26.34 -13.00 -9.64
N GLU A 655 25.38 -12.17 -9.23
CA GLU A 655 24.63 -12.33 -7.99
C GLU A 655 23.47 -13.33 -8.11
N LEU A 656 22.88 -13.48 -9.30
CA LEU A 656 21.69 -14.31 -9.54
C LEU A 656 21.98 -15.68 -10.14
N SER A 657 23.03 -15.81 -10.98
CA SER A 657 23.34 -17.09 -11.65
C SER A 657 23.43 -18.29 -10.70
N PRO A 658 23.97 -18.16 -9.47
CA PRO A 658 24.01 -19.29 -8.53
C PRO A 658 22.63 -19.84 -8.10
N GLY A 659 21.56 -19.05 -8.22
CA GLY A 659 20.18 -19.44 -7.89
C GLY A 659 19.32 -19.88 -9.08
N LEU A 660 19.89 -19.90 -10.29
CA LEU A 660 19.18 -20.18 -11.53
C LEU A 660 19.49 -21.59 -12.06
N ASP A 661 18.53 -22.17 -12.77
CA ASP A 661 18.79 -23.36 -13.58
C ASP A 661 19.69 -23.01 -14.79
N ALA A 662 20.24 -24.04 -15.44
CA ALA A 662 21.22 -23.84 -16.52
C ALA A 662 20.65 -23.11 -17.74
N GLU A 663 19.37 -23.32 -18.08
CA GLU A 663 18.72 -22.65 -19.22
C GLU A 663 18.55 -21.16 -18.92
N THR A 664 17.99 -20.84 -17.74
CA THR A 664 17.78 -19.46 -17.30
C THR A 664 19.10 -18.72 -17.08
N ALA A 665 20.14 -19.38 -16.56
CA ALA A 665 21.46 -18.78 -16.40
C ALA A 665 22.11 -18.43 -17.75
N ALA A 666 22.00 -19.32 -18.75
CA ALA A 666 22.49 -19.05 -20.10
C ALA A 666 21.70 -17.91 -20.79
N TRP A 667 20.38 -17.85 -20.58
CA TRP A 667 19.57 -16.72 -21.03
C TRP A 667 20.02 -15.42 -20.36
N LEU A 668 20.23 -15.44 -19.04
CA LEU A 668 20.65 -14.25 -18.28
C LEU A 668 22.00 -13.73 -18.78
N GLU A 669 22.94 -14.62 -19.10
CA GLU A 669 24.24 -14.24 -19.68
C GLU A 669 24.07 -13.43 -20.98
N GLN A 670 23.19 -13.88 -21.88
CA GLN A 670 22.90 -13.19 -23.13
C GLN A 670 22.14 -11.88 -22.90
N ALA A 671 21.16 -11.88 -22.00
CA ALA A 671 20.38 -10.70 -21.65
C ALA A 671 21.25 -9.59 -21.03
N THR A 672 22.33 -9.98 -20.32
CA THR A 672 23.26 -9.08 -19.61
C THR A 672 24.60 -8.88 -20.31
N ALA A 673 24.69 -9.21 -21.60
CA ALA A 673 25.88 -8.92 -22.39
C ALA A 673 26.07 -7.39 -22.56
N PRO A 674 27.31 -6.88 -22.65
CA PRO A 674 27.55 -5.44 -22.79
C PRO A 674 26.82 -4.82 -24.01
N VAL A 675 26.38 -3.57 -23.87
CA VAL A 675 25.71 -2.75 -24.90
C VAL A 675 26.68 -1.94 -25.75
#